data_AF-A0A6A8GJ49-F1
#
_entry.id   AF-A0A6A8GJ49-F1
#
_cell.length_a   1.000
_cell.length_b   1.000
_cell.length_c   1.000
_cell.angle_alpha   90.00
_cell.angle_beta   90.00
_cell.angle_gamma   90.00
#
_symmetry.space_group_name_H-M   'P 1'
#
loop_
_entity.id
_entity.type
_entity.pdbx_description
1 polymer ?
#
loop_
_entity_poly.entity_id
_entity_poly.type
_entity_poly.pdbx_seq_one_letter_code
_entity_poly.pdbx_strand_id
1 'polypeptide(L)'
;MAVATGPESVTWQEVFGHPEAYPEQADGIETAIATARDDGFAVVEGACGTGKTMLALTAGIELVRDPDSDYERVFVLTSVKQQLRQFEADLRTINENLPTEWKPVSGLTLVGKADVCPYSRERCGGIDESSVYDRCEGLRDRTRGLVGDGGRTSAEALAKDAREQQTGLLDTGATTAGPSYLETADEPTPYPKSMPEYEDVEYCPFYANFLADLPDDGDPIEAVPFEFDDKGLITPEDLVSLAAGAGSCPHSVMGALLPHLEVVVGNYYHAFDPTTVGTFTGALVDDSTFVICDEAHMLEPRVRDLVSVGVGDRTLRDAESEFTRVIQPVEFDDAGKSTADADLVRGELKEADVTLRELKETRDFIRDLREELDRRVTAHLDTEYVGWRADLTELADEEIPLRDPEEPAVDELTEWAESAGYDEGTWVRAEATGSAVAHILNSVEEDDKRRAAPAAGRALATWAYADHEKHFRAIDLERTWDEMEPPESWRRAYNARLSVHNCVPGEAIAERLGDFGGGVLMSATLEPIDVFRRVTGLDALADDGRPIAERTFGLGFPESNRASFAVDVPKFTHSNRGPPGEENETRLAYTDAATEVCQRSPGNVLVGMPNYAEAEWMASVLEERVDKPVLLDEASDDGATEDLKRDFFGGTGKVLVTSLRGTLTEGVDYSGDKLSAAVVCGVPLINTSSPRTRAVKTAYDKEFGDGFETALTVPAVRKARQAIGRVIRGTDEVGVRVFVDARYARDSWNGVRDYLPAQERDEFRPVSPDMLGFGLDQFWSFVD
;
A
#
# COMPACT_ATOMS: atom_id res chain seq x y z
N MET A 1 -21.45 12.19 -30.47
CA MET A 1 -20.85 13.42 -31.06
C MET A 1 -21.83 14.58 -31.10
N ALA A 2 -21.84 15.36 -30.02
CA ALA A 2 -22.10 16.80 -30.05
C ALA A 2 -21.03 17.38 -29.11
N VAL A 3 -20.00 18.03 -29.68
CA VAL A 3 -18.95 18.69 -28.91
C VAL A 3 -19.63 19.88 -28.23
N ALA A 4 -19.93 19.72 -26.93
CA ALA A 4 -20.30 20.85 -26.10
C ALA A 4 -19.05 21.75 -26.02
N THR A 5 -19.18 22.98 -26.50
CA THR A 5 -18.17 24.01 -26.37
C THR A 5 -17.93 24.27 -24.89
N GLY A 6 -16.77 23.84 -24.38
CA GLY A 6 -16.29 24.22 -23.05
C GLY A 6 -16.10 25.75 -22.95
N PRO A 7 -16.03 26.29 -21.73
CA PRO A 7 -15.79 27.72 -21.50
C PRO A 7 -14.47 28.17 -22.14
N GLU A 8 -14.40 29.43 -22.62
CA GLU A 8 -13.23 30.00 -23.33
C GLU A 8 -11.96 30.15 -22.45
N SER A 9 -12.07 29.92 -21.13
CA SER A 9 -10.94 29.72 -20.20
C SER A 9 -11.48 29.24 -18.85
N VAL A 10 -11.04 28.07 -18.37
CA VAL A 10 -11.33 27.60 -17.00
C VAL A 10 -10.35 28.27 -16.04
N THR A 11 -10.83 28.78 -14.91
CA THR A 11 -9.95 29.30 -13.86
C THR A 11 -10.03 28.44 -12.61
N TRP A 12 -8.91 28.29 -11.91
CA TRP A 12 -8.87 27.49 -10.68
C TRP A 12 -9.82 28.03 -9.61
N GLN A 13 -10.10 29.35 -9.61
CA GLN A 13 -11.07 29.97 -8.70
C GLN A 13 -12.51 29.52 -8.92
N GLU A 14 -12.88 29.12 -10.14
CA GLU A 14 -14.20 28.57 -10.46
C GLU A 14 -14.32 27.09 -10.08
N VAL A 15 -13.19 26.38 -10.04
CA VAL A 15 -13.10 24.98 -9.62
C VAL A 15 -13.03 24.86 -8.09
N PHE A 16 -12.44 25.85 -7.41
CA PHE A 16 -12.17 25.78 -5.98
C PHE A 16 -13.46 25.61 -5.16
N GLY A 17 -13.53 24.56 -4.34
CA GLY A 17 -14.76 24.17 -3.64
C GLY A 17 -15.24 25.11 -2.52
N HIS A 18 -14.55 26.22 -2.26
CA HIS A 18 -14.90 27.19 -1.23
C HIS A 18 -14.94 28.62 -1.78
N PRO A 19 -15.61 29.57 -1.10
CA PRO A 19 -15.73 30.95 -1.59
C PRO A 19 -14.40 31.69 -1.76
N GLU A 20 -13.42 31.42 -0.89
CA GLU A 20 -12.10 32.07 -0.91
C GLU A 20 -11.02 31.06 -0.50
N ALA A 21 -9.89 31.06 -1.22
CA ALA A 21 -8.71 30.30 -0.87
C ALA A 21 -7.80 31.11 0.05
N TYR A 22 -7.10 30.44 0.98
CA TYR A 22 -6.01 31.07 1.72
C TYR A 22 -4.87 31.45 0.77
N PRO A 23 -4.07 32.50 1.07
CA PRO A 23 -2.95 32.90 0.21
C PRO A 23 -1.96 31.78 -0.09
N GLU A 24 -1.69 30.93 0.90
CA GLU A 24 -0.83 29.74 0.76
C GLU A 24 -1.44 28.70 -0.19
N GLN A 25 -2.76 28.50 -0.13
CA GLN A 25 -3.45 27.59 -1.05
C GLN A 25 -3.40 28.12 -2.48
N ALA A 26 -3.66 29.41 -2.68
CA ALA A 26 -3.59 30.04 -4.00
C ALA A 26 -2.18 29.92 -4.62
N ASP A 27 -1.14 30.24 -3.85
CA ASP A 27 0.26 30.09 -4.31
C ASP A 27 0.59 28.63 -4.67
N GLY A 28 0.12 27.68 -3.87
CA GLY A 28 0.31 26.25 -4.13
C GLY A 28 -0.43 25.75 -5.37
N ILE A 29 -1.69 26.20 -5.60
CA ILE A 29 -2.47 25.87 -6.80
C ILE A 29 -1.77 26.43 -8.04
N GLU A 30 -1.43 27.72 -8.04
CA GLU A 30 -0.76 28.37 -9.17
C GLU A 30 0.61 27.75 -9.47
N THR A 31 1.35 27.35 -8.43
CA THR A 31 2.62 26.65 -8.59
C THR A 31 2.43 25.27 -9.21
N ALA A 32 1.43 24.50 -8.74
CA ALA A 32 1.14 23.17 -9.29
C ALA A 32 0.76 23.25 -10.77
N ILE A 33 -0.16 24.15 -11.14
CA ILE A 33 -0.59 24.37 -12.53
C ILE A 33 0.60 24.78 -13.40
N ALA A 34 1.37 25.79 -12.98
CA ALA A 34 2.50 26.28 -13.77
C ALA A 34 3.60 25.22 -13.95
N THR A 35 3.84 24.38 -12.94
CA THR A 35 4.87 23.34 -13.00
C THR A 35 4.43 22.18 -13.89
N ALA A 36 3.16 21.77 -13.80
CA ALA A 36 2.61 20.68 -14.59
C ALA A 36 2.49 21.02 -16.09
N ARG A 37 2.26 22.28 -16.45
CA ARG A 37 2.29 22.73 -17.87
C ARG A 37 3.65 22.55 -18.56
N ASP A 38 4.72 22.40 -17.78
CA ASP A 38 6.06 22.08 -18.28
C ASP A 38 6.45 20.62 -17.95
N ASP A 39 5.45 19.74 -17.83
CA ASP A 39 5.57 18.32 -17.46
C ASP A 39 6.29 18.07 -16.13
N GLY A 40 6.20 18.99 -15.18
CA GLY A 40 6.94 18.94 -13.91
C GLY A 40 6.15 18.44 -12.69
N PHE A 41 6.83 18.44 -11.54
CA PHE A 41 6.25 18.08 -10.24
C PHE A 41 6.39 19.20 -9.21
N ALA A 42 5.28 19.55 -8.58
CA ALA A 42 5.28 20.40 -7.39
C ALA A 42 5.42 19.55 -6.12
N VAL A 43 6.40 19.87 -5.28
CA VAL A 43 6.62 19.28 -3.96
C VAL A 43 6.09 20.24 -2.91
N VAL A 44 5.01 19.85 -2.24
CA VAL A 44 4.25 20.71 -1.32
C VAL A 44 4.28 20.16 0.10
N GLU A 45 4.98 20.85 1.00
CA GLU A 45 4.86 20.64 2.43
C GLU A 45 3.86 21.62 3.04
N GLY A 46 2.95 21.12 3.87
CA GLY A 46 2.08 21.97 4.68
C GLY A 46 1.37 21.19 5.79
N ALA A 47 1.12 21.83 6.93
CA ALA A 47 0.50 21.17 8.08
C ALA A 47 -0.87 20.53 7.76
N CYS A 48 -1.36 19.64 8.64
CA CYS A 48 -2.73 19.14 8.53
C CYS A 48 -3.72 20.31 8.64
N GLY A 49 -4.81 20.26 7.86
CA GLY A 49 -5.81 21.34 7.85
C GLY A 49 -5.49 22.57 7.00
N THR A 50 -4.34 22.64 6.33
CA THR A 50 -4.03 23.72 5.36
C THR A 50 -4.73 23.56 4.01
N GLY A 51 -5.54 22.50 3.85
CA GLY A 51 -6.29 22.19 2.62
C GLY A 51 -5.42 21.79 1.43
N LYS A 52 -4.34 21.04 1.68
CA LYS A 52 -3.47 20.46 0.62
C LYS A 52 -4.27 19.62 -0.39
N THR A 53 -5.23 18.85 0.09
CA THR A 53 -6.14 18.04 -0.74
C THR A 53 -6.95 18.90 -1.70
N MET A 54 -7.61 19.95 -1.19
CA MET A 54 -8.36 20.90 -2.01
C MET A 54 -7.45 21.63 -3.02
N LEU A 55 -6.26 22.05 -2.61
CA LEU A 55 -5.25 22.66 -3.50
C LEU A 55 -4.90 21.73 -4.68
N ALA A 56 -4.53 20.49 -4.39
CA ALA A 56 -4.05 19.56 -5.42
C ALA A 56 -5.19 19.15 -6.38
N LEU A 57 -6.38 18.86 -5.84
CA LEU A 57 -7.57 18.56 -6.65
C LEU A 57 -7.95 19.74 -7.55
N THR A 58 -7.94 20.96 -7.02
CA THR A 58 -8.30 22.15 -7.79
C THR A 58 -7.33 22.37 -8.95
N ALA A 59 -6.03 22.22 -8.70
CA ALA A 59 -5.01 22.34 -9.75
C ALA A 59 -5.19 21.27 -10.85
N GLY A 60 -5.36 20.00 -10.46
CA GLY A 60 -5.55 18.92 -11.43
C GLY A 60 -6.84 19.05 -12.24
N ILE A 61 -7.97 19.40 -11.60
CA ILE A 61 -9.26 19.55 -12.29
C ILE A 61 -9.26 20.76 -13.22
N GLU A 62 -8.59 21.86 -12.85
CA GLU A 62 -8.41 23.00 -13.76
C GLU A 62 -7.66 22.57 -15.01
N LEU A 63 -6.54 21.87 -14.86
CA LEU A 63 -5.75 21.34 -15.97
C LEU A 63 -6.54 20.35 -16.84
N VAL A 64 -7.37 19.49 -16.25
CA VAL A 64 -8.20 18.53 -17.01
C VAL A 64 -9.30 19.24 -17.81
N ARG A 65 -9.80 20.37 -17.31
CA ARG A 65 -10.88 21.14 -17.97
C ARG A 65 -10.37 22.28 -18.84
N ASP A 66 -9.09 22.60 -18.78
CA ASP A 66 -8.45 23.59 -19.63
C ASP A 66 -8.29 23.05 -21.05
N PRO A 67 -8.93 23.64 -22.08
CA PRO A 67 -8.82 23.16 -23.46
C PRO A 67 -7.42 23.29 -24.07
N ASP A 68 -6.52 24.06 -23.45
CA ASP A 68 -5.12 24.22 -23.88
C ASP A 68 -4.17 23.24 -23.16
N SER A 69 -4.70 22.35 -22.32
CA SER A 69 -3.96 21.33 -21.57
C SER A 69 -4.13 19.95 -22.20
N ASP A 70 -3.07 19.13 -22.12
CA ASP A 70 -3.06 17.74 -22.59
C ASP A 70 -3.54 16.75 -21.50
N TYR A 71 -3.84 17.23 -20.29
CA TYR A 71 -4.33 16.38 -19.20
C TYR A 71 -5.80 15.97 -19.42
N GLU A 72 -6.07 14.68 -19.35
CA GLU A 72 -7.42 14.10 -19.47
C GLU A 72 -7.99 13.68 -18.11
N ARG A 73 -7.12 13.43 -17.12
CA ARG A 73 -7.53 12.93 -15.80
C ARG A 73 -6.57 13.28 -14.68
N VAL A 74 -7.10 13.26 -13.46
CA VAL A 74 -6.37 13.34 -12.19
C VAL A 74 -6.35 11.96 -11.54
N PHE A 75 -5.16 11.47 -11.18
CA PHE A 75 -5.02 10.23 -10.42
C PHE A 75 -4.46 10.51 -9.02
N VAL A 76 -5.32 10.35 -8.01
CA VAL A 76 -4.96 10.52 -6.60
C VAL A 76 -4.42 9.21 -6.03
N LEU A 77 -3.27 9.28 -5.38
CA LEU A 77 -2.59 8.17 -4.72
C LEU A 77 -2.42 8.49 -3.24
N THR A 78 -3.10 7.72 -2.40
CA THR A 78 -3.00 7.80 -0.93
C THR A 78 -2.14 6.67 -0.36
N SER A 79 -1.62 6.88 0.85
CA SER A 79 -0.80 5.86 1.55
C SER A 79 -1.64 4.82 2.30
N VAL A 80 -2.88 5.16 2.70
CA VAL A 80 -3.80 4.29 3.46
C VAL A 80 -5.25 4.46 3.01
N LYS A 81 -6.03 3.38 3.03
CA LYS A 81 -7.45 3.38 2.59
C LYS A 81 -8.34 4.38 3.35
N GLN A 82 -8.04 4.68 4.62
CA GLN A 82 -8.84 5.59 5.43
C GLN A 82 -8.81 7.05 4.90
N GLN A 83 -7.73 7.44 4.20
CA GLN A 83 -7.56 8.78 3.64
C GLN A 83 -8.39 9.03 2.37
N LEU A 84 -8.88 7.97 1.71
CA LEU A 84 -9.71 8.09 0.50
C LEU A 84 -10.96 8.95 0.76
N ARG A 85 -11.54 8.85 1.97
CA ARG A 85 -12.76 9.58 2.35
C ARG A 85 -12.58 11.10 2.34
N GLN A 86 -11.39 11.60 2.63
CA GLN A 86 -11.12 13.04 2.61
C GLN A 86 -11.17 13.58 1.17
N PHE A 87 -10.54 12.89 0.24
CA PHE A 87 -10.62 13.24 -1.19
C PHE A 87 -12.04 13.13 -1.73
N GLU A 88 -12.80 12.11 -1.30
CA GLU A 88 -14.22 12.01 -1.66
C GLU A 88 -15.03 13.22 -1.15
N ALA A 89 -14.79 13.65 0.09
CA ALA A 89 -15.47 14.81 0.68
C ALA A 89 -15.10 16.12 -0.03
N ASP A 90 -13.82 16.31 -0.36
CA ASP A 90 -13.35 17.50 -1.07
C ASP A 90 -13.87 17.53 -2.51
N LEU A 91 -13.90 16.39 -3.21
CA LEU A 91 -14.47 16.29 -4.55
C LEU A 91 -16.00 16.54 -4.55
N ARG A 92 -16.72 16.03 -3.55
CA ARG A 92 -18.16 16.37 -3.36
C ARG A 92 -18.33 17.87 -3.15
N THR A 93 -17.48 18.47 -2.31
CA THR A 93 -17.51 19.91 -2.03
C THR A 93 -17.24 20.74 -3.28
N ILE A 94 -16.27 20.34 -4.11
CA ILE A 94 -16.03 20.95 -5.43
C ILE A 94 -17.31 20.86 -6.27
N ASN A 95 -17.84 19.65 -6.47
CA ASN A 95 -19.03 19.42 -7.30
C ASN A 95 -20.27 20.20 -6.84
N GLU A 96 -20.47 20.39 -5.55
CA GLU A 96 -21.57 21.18 -4.99
C GLU A 96 -21.45 22.69 -5.28
N ASN A 97 -20.23 23.19 -5.50
CA ASN A 97 -19.94 24.61 -5.66
C ASN A 97 -19.51 25.01 -7.08
N LEU A 98 -19.45 24.05 -8.02
CA LEU A 98 -19.19 24.34 -9.43
C LEU A 98 -20.28 25.26 -10.03
N PRO A 99 -19.94 26.03 -11.08
CA PRO A 99 -20.93 26.76 -11.86
C PRO A 99 -22.06 25.85 -12.35
N THR A 100 -23.30 26.32 -12.27
CA THR A 100 -24.51 25.53 -12.55
C THR A 100 -24.61 24.99 -13.98
N GLU A 101 -23.89 25.62 -14.91
CA GLU A 101 -23.78 25.28 -16.32
C GLU A 101 -22.73 24.19 -16.59
N TRP A 102 -21.88 23.87 -15.62
CA TRP A 102 -20.85 22.85 -15.76
C TRP A 102 -21.40 21.48 -15.35
N LYS A 103 -20.89 20.44 -16.01
CA LYS A 103 -21.09 19.08 -15.52
C LYS A 103 -20.32 18.89 -14.21
N PRO A 104 -20.86 18.11 -13.26
CA PRO A 104 -20.09 17.62 -12.14
C PRO A 104 -18.79 16.96 -12.63
N VAL A 105 -17.71 17.12 -11.88
CA VAL A 105 -16.47 16.38 -12.08
C VAL A 105 -16.75 14.91 -11.84
N SER A 106 -16.58 14.12 -12.89
CA SER A 106 -16.72 12.66 -12.85
C SER A 106 -15.57 12.06 -12.03
N GLY A 107 -15.90 11.19 -11.07
CA GLY A 107 -14.84 10.51 -10.34
C GLY A 107 -15.23 9.19 -9.71
N LEU A 108 -14.23 8.39 -9.35
CA LEU A 108 -14.41 7.05 -8.81
C LEU A 108 -13.30 6.67 -7.83
N THR A 109 -13.67 5.98 -6.74
CA THR A 109 -12.72 5.40 -5.78
C THR A 109 -12.41 3.95 -6.14
N LEU A 110 -11.12 3.66 -6.37
CA LEU A 110 -10.61 2.32 -6.65
C LEU A 110 -10.63 1.43 -5.42
N VAL A 111 -11.20 0.23 -5.58
CA VAL A 111 -11.29 -0.79 -4.54
C VAL A 111 -11.04 -2.19 -5.10
N GLY A 112 -10.82 -3.16 -4.22
CA GLY A 112 -10.50 -4.53 -4.64
C GLY A 112 -11.74 -5.34 -5.02
N LYS A 113 -11.53 -6.52 -5.62
CA LYS A 113 -12.63 -7.46 -5.96
C LYS A 113 -13.48 -7.83 -4.76
N ALA A 114 -12.87 -7.95 -3.57
CA ALA A 114 -13.59 -8.24 -2.33
C ALA A 114 -14.66 -7.19 -2.00
N ASP A 115 -14.40 -5.93 -2.34
CA ASP A 115 -15.24 -4.79 -2.01
C ASP A 115 -16.41 -4.61 -2.99
N VAL A 116 -16.28 -5.10 -4.25
CA VAL A 116 -17.26 -4.87 -5.33
C VAL A 116 -17.91 -6.14 -5.90
N CYS A 117 -17.37 -7.33 -5.61
CA CYS A 117 -17.97 -8.58 -6.10
C CYS A 117 -19.26 -8.89 -5.33
N PRO A 118 -20.43 -8.99 -6.01
CA PRO A 118 -21.70 -9.29 -5.34
C PRO A 118 -21.67 -10.59 -4.52
N TYR A 119 -21.02 -11.64 -5.04
CA TYR A 119 -20.91 -12.92 -4.34
C TYR A 119 -20.01 -12.85 -3.10
N SER A 120 -18.92 -12.09 -3.16
CA SER A 120 -17.99 -11.90 -2.02
C SER A 120 -18.65 -11.11 -0.90
N ARG A 121 -19.29 -9.98 -1.23
CA ARG A 121 -19.96 -9.09 -0.26
C ARG A 121 -21.04 -9.83 0.53
N GLU A 122 -21.82 -10.65 -0.15
CA GLU A 122 -22.93 -11.40 0.44
C GLU A 122 -22.54 -12.81 0.90
N ARG A 123 -21.25 -13.18 0.78
CA ARG A 123 -20.67 -14.48 1.17
C ARG A 123 -21.46 -15.67 0.64
N CYS A 124 -21.79 -15.63 -0.65
CA CYS A 124 -22.56 -16.67 -1.34
C CYS A 124 -21.84 -17.17 -2.60
N GLY A 125 -22.40 -18.19 -3.27
CA GLY A 125 -21.76 -18.80 -4.44
C GLY A 125 -20.38 -19.45 -4.16
N GLY A 126 -20.07 -19.74 -2.89
CA GLY A 126 -18.77 -20.26 -2.48
C GLY A 126 -17.63 -19.24 -2.62
N ILE A 127 -17.94 -17.94 -2.52
CA ILE A 127 -16.98 -16.84 -2.58
C ILE A 127 -17.10 -16.00 -1.31
N ASP A 128 -15.95 -15.62 -0.75
CA ASP A 128 -15.80 -14.70 0.35
C ASP A 128 -14.56 -13.81 0.14
N GLU A 129 -14.29 -12.90 1.08
CA GLU A 129 -13.17 -11.96 1.03
C GLU A 129 -11.80 -12.65 0.86
N SER A 130 -11.65 -13.88 1.35
CA SER A 130 -10.39 -14.64 1.28
C SER A 130 -10.21 -15.40 -0.04
N SER A 131 -11.31 -15.82 -0.65
CA SER A 131 -11.32 -16.68 -1.84
C SER A 131 -11.66 -15.93 -3.13
N VAL A 132 -12.18 -14.70 -3.04
CA VAL A 132 -12.67 -13.91 -4.19
C VAL A 132 -11.61 -13.70 -5.27
N TYR A 133 -10.36 -13.45 -4.90
CA TYR A 133 -9.32 -13.19 -5.90
C TYR A 133 -9.05 -14.42 -6.78
N ASP A 134 -8.97 -15.60 -6.16
CA ASP A 134 -8.69 -16.86 -6.87
C ASP A 134 -9.94 -17.37 -7.63
N ARG A 135 -11.10 -17.39 -6.95
CA ARG A 135 -12.37 -17.86 -7.57
C ARG A 135 -12.80 -16.96 -8.72
N CYS A 136 -12.61 -15.65 -8.61
CA CYS A 136 -13.03 -14.70 -9.65
C CYS A 136 -12.24 -14.88 -10.94
N GLU A 137 -10.91 -15.05 -10.88
CA GLU A 137 -10.10 -15.23 -12.08
C GLU A 137 -10.48 -16.52 -12.81
N GLY A 138 -10.59 -17.63 -12.07
CA GLY A 138 -11.03 -18.91 -12.64
C GLY A 138 -12.42 -18.84 -13.29
N LEU A 139 -13.39 -18.22 -12.62
CA LEU A 139 -14.72 -17.99 -13.21
C LEU A 139 -14.66 -17.13 -14.47
N ARG A 140 -13.81 -16.09 -14.53
CA ARG A 140 -13.66 -15.23 -15.73
C ARG A 140 -13.07 -16.03 -16.89
N ASP A 141 -12.07 -16.85 -16.64
CA ASP A 141 -11.43 -17.68 -17.65
C ASP A 141 -12.38 -18.73 -18.21
N ARG A 142 -13.14 -19.44 -17.35
CA ARG A 142 -14.18 -20.37 -17.80
C ARG A 142 -15.28 -19.66 -18.58
N THR A 143 -15.72 -18.48 -18.12
CA THR A 143 -16.72 -17.69 -18.84
C THR A 143 -16.20 -17.32 -20.23
N ARG A 144 -14.96 -16.84 -20.36
CA ARG A 144 -14.32 -16.57 -21.66
C ARG A 144 -14.21 -17.82 -22.52
N GLY A 145 -13.80 -18.96 -21.94
CA GLY A 145 -13.69 -20.23 -22.66
C GLY A 145 -15.03 -20.77 -23.17
N LEU A 146 -16.14 -20.47 -22.46
CA LEU A 146 -17.48 -20.82 -22.91
C LEU A 146 -17.97 -19.96 -24.09
N VAL A 147 -17.53 -18.69 -24.19
CA VAL A 147 -18.09 -17.69 -25.12
C VAL A 147 -17.13 -17.20 -26.22
N GLY A 148 -15.83 -17.52 -26.13
CA GLY A 148 -14.81 -17.08 -27.09
C GLY A 148 -14.91 -17.75 -28.47
N ASP A 149 -13.92 -17.53 -29.33
CA ASP A 149 -13.89 -18.13 -30.67
C ASP A 149 -13.85 -19.68 -30.59
N GLY A 150 -14.86 -20.34 -31.15
CA GLY A 150 -15.09 -21.78 -30.98
C GLY A 150 -15.74 -22.20 -29.65
N GLY A 151 -16.21 -21.23 -28.85
CA GLY A 151 -16.92 -21.45 -27.59
C GLY A 151 -18.23 -22.24 -27.74
N ARG A 152 -18.69 -22.84 -26.64
CA ARG A 152 -19.87 -23.72 -26.61
C ARG A 152 -21.19 -22.96 -26.65
N THR A 153 -21.20 -21.67 -26.29
CA THR A 153 -22.40 -20.83 -26.20
C THR A 153 -22.04 -19.34 -26.37
N SER A 154 -23.02 -18.42 -26.30
CA SER A 154 -22.75 -16.98 -26.29
C SER A 154 -22.83 -16.39 -24.88
N ALA A 155 -22.19 -15.24 -24.68
CA ALA A 155 -22.26 -14.49 -23.43
C ALA A 155 -23.69 -14.09 -23.08
N GLU A 156 -24.50 -13.70 -24.07
CA GLU A 156 -25.91 -13.33 -23.87
C GLU A 156 -26.74 -14.54 -23.46
N ALA A 157 -26.45 -15.73 -24.01
CA ALA A 157 -27.13 -16.97 -23.65
C ALA A 157 -26.82 -17.37 -22.21
N LEU A 158 -25.55 -17.29 -21.77
CA LEU A 158 -25.17 -17.54 -20.37
C LEU A 158 -25.86 -16.56 -19.42
N ALA A 159 -25.80 -15.25 -19.71
CA ALA A 159 -26.44 -14.24 -18.89
C ALA A 159 -27.96 -14.44 -18.80
N LYS A 160 -28.60 -14.83 -19.89
CA LYS A 160 -30.03 -15.14 -19.94
C LYS A 160 -30.39 -16.42 -19.17
N ASP A 161 -29.63 -17.49 -19.36
CA ASP A 161 -29.86 -18.78 -18.69
C ASP A 161 -29.73 -18.64 -17.18
N ALA A 162 -28.74 -17.89 -16.68
CA ALA A 162 -28.60 -17.58 -15.26
C ALA A 162 -29.83 -16.86 -14.68
N ARG A 163 -30.46 -15.95 -15.45
CA ARG A 163 -31.71 -15.27 -15.05
C ARG A 163 -32.88 -16.25 -15.01
N GLU A 164 -32.92 -17.21 -15.92
CA GLU A 164 -34.03 -18.17 -16.08
C GLU A 164 -33.94 -19.39 -15.14
N GLN A 165 -32.75 -19.77 -14.64
CA GLN A 165 -32.51 -20.94 -13.79
C GLN A 165 -33.36 -21.00 -12.50
N GLN A 166 -33.92 -19.88 -12.02
CA GLN A 166 -34.92 -19.89 -10.93
C GLN A 166 -36.39 -19.95 -11.38
N THR A 167 -36.71 -19.52 -12.60
CA THR A 167 -38.09 -19.57 -13.12
C THR A 167 -38.53 -21.00 -13.44
N GLY A 168 -37.59 -21.89 -13.80
CA GLY A 168 -37.85 -23.30 -14.11
C GLY A 168 -38.17 -24.18 -12.90
N LEU A 169 -37.81 -23.79 -11.67
CA LEU A 169 -38.13 -24.56 -10.45
C LEU A 169 -39.59 -24.41 -10.00
N LEU A 170 -40.33 -23.42 -10.51
CA LEU A 170 -41.75 -23.21 -10.22
C LEU A 170 -42.66 -24.29 -10.83
N ASP A 171 -42.23 -24.95 -11.91
CA ASP A 171 -42.99 -26.03 -12.55
C ASP A 171 -42.83 -27.40 -11.85
N THR A 172 -41.87 -27.52 -10.92
CA THR A 172 -41.63 -28.73 -10.13
C THR A 172 -42.00 -28.55 -8.66
N GLY A 173 -43.17 -27.99 -8.36
CA GLY A 173 -43.99 -28.34 -7.20
C GLY A 173 -43.35 -28.40 -5.79
N ALA A 174 -42.26 -27.69 -5.52
CA ALA A 174 -41.61 -27.72 -4.21
C ALA A 174 -41.23 -26.30 -3.72
N THR A 175 -41.87 -25.93 -2.60
CA THR A 175 -41.61 -24.81 -1.68
C THR A 175 -42.29 -23.45 -1.96
N THR A 176 -42.83 -22.89 -0.88
CA THR A 176 -43.55 -21.62 -0.76
C THR A 176 -42.62 -20.41 -0.53
N ALA A 177 -41.33 -20.53 -0.85
CA ALA A 177 -40.39 -19.42 -0.81
C ALA A 177 -40.28 -18.84 -2.23
N GLY A 178 -40.44 -17.52 -2.38
CA GLY A 178 -40.23 -16.84 -3.66
C GLY A 178 -38.78 -16.98 -4.16
N PRO A 179 -38.49 -16.58 -5.41
CA PRO A 179 -37.14 -16.58 -5.94
C PRO A 179 -36.18 -15.82 -5.00
N SER A 180 -35.07 -16.47 -4.64
CA SER A 180 -34.03 -15.87 -3.81
C SER A 180 -32.96 -15.31 -4.73
N TYR A 181 -33.21 -14.10 -5.24
CA TYR A 181 -32.19 -13.32 -5.94
C TYR A 181 -31.07 -12.94 -4.97
N LEU A 182 -29.88 -12.73 -5.53
CA LEU A 182 -28.81 -12.06 -4.82
C LEU A 182 -29.18 -10.57 -4.70
N GLU A 183 -29.13 -10.04 -3.50
CA GLU A 183 -29.33 -8.61 -3.20
C GLU A 183 -28.02 -8.10 -2.62
N THR A 184 -27.51 -6.98 -3.14
CA THR A 184 -26.27 -6.36 -2.63
C THR A 184 -26.34 -4.86 -2.85
N ALA A 185 -25.70 -4.08 -1.97
CA ALA A 185 -25.79 -2.60 -1.99
C ALA A 185 -27.24 -2.08 -2.06
N ASP A 186 -28.12 -2.69 -1.26
CA ASP A 186 -29.56 -2.42 -1.19
C ASP A 186 -30.34 -2.56 -2.52
N GLU A 187 -29.74 -3.17 -3.54
CA GLU A 187 -30.38 -3.43 -4.83
C GLU A 187 -30.51 -4.94 -5.11
N PRO A 188 -31.68 -5.40 -5.61
CA PRO A 188 -31.81 -6.75 -6.13
C PRO A 188 -31.07 -6.90 -7.46
N THR A 189 -30.30 -7.97 -7.58
CA THR A 189 -29.61 -8.33 -8.83
C THR A 189 -30.43 -9.35 -9.62
N PRO A 190 -30.20 -9.50 -10.94
CA PRO A 190 -30.97 -10.43 -11.76
C PRO A 190 -30.55 -11.90 -11.60
N TYR A 191 -29.60 -12.21 -10.71
CA TYR A 191 -28.96 -13.53 -10.60
C TYR A 191 -29.22 -14.23 -9.26
N PRO A 192 -29.13 -15.57 -9.22
CA PRO A 192 -29.31 -16.35 -8.00
C PRO A 192 -28.12 -16.22 -7.03
N LYS A 193 -28.37 -16.53 -5.75
CA LYS A 193 -27.32 -16.63 -4.71
C LYS A 193 -26.33 -17.79 -4.92
N SER A 194 -26.77 -18.86 -5.60
CA SER A 194 -25.91 -19.97 -6.01
C SER A 194 -25.14 -19.61 -7.28
N MET A 195 -23.92 -20.14 -7.43
CA MET A 195 -23.15 -19.96 -8.65
C MET A 195 -23.82 -20.73 -9.81
N PRO A 196 -24.11 -20.09 -10.96
CA PRO A 196 -24.64 -20.78 -12.13
C PRO A 196 -23.63 -21.72 -12.79
N GLU A 197 -24.18 -22.74 -13.47
CA GLU A 197 -23.41 -23.71 -14.24
C GLU A 197 -24.00 -23.85 -15.66
N TYR A 198 -23.13 -24.11 -16.64
CA TYR A 198 -23.48 -24.47 -18.01
C TYR A 198 -22.74 -25.75 -18.39
N GLU A 199 -23.47 -26.83 -18.68
CA GLU A 199 -22.89 -28.16 -18.96
C GLU A 199 -21.85 -28.58 -17.90
N ASP A 200 -22.23 -28.52 -16.62
CA ASP A 200 -21.39 -28.85 -15.46
C ASP A 200 -20.16 -27.95 -15.25
N VAL A 201 -20.09 -26.80 -15.95
CA VAL A 201 -19.02 -25.81 -15.81
C VAL A 201 -19.55 -24.53 -15.16
N GLU A 202 -19.02 -24.18 -13.98
CA GLU A 202 -19.33 -22.92 -13.31
C GLU A 202 -18.87 -21.71 -14.13
N TYR A 203 -19.68 -20.64 -14.15
CA TYR A 203 -19.31 -19.37 -14.79
C TYR A 203 -19.84 -18.18 -13.98
N CYS A 204 -19.27 -17.00 -14.21
CA CYS A 204 -19.75 -15.78 -13.53
C CYS A 204 -20.84 -15.11 -14.39
N PRO A 205 -22.10 -15.04 -13.93
CA PRO A 205 -23.18 -14.49 -14.73
C PRO A 205 -23.07 -12.97 -14.93
N PHE A 206 -22.55 -12.24 -13.95
CA PHE A 206 -22.28 -10.80 -14.07
C PHE A 206 -21.21 -10.50 -15.11
N TYR A 207 -20.17 -11.32 -15.15
CA TYR A 207 -19.09 -11.15 -16.13
C TYR A 207 -19.53 -11.61 -17.52
N ALA A 208 -20.34 -12.67 -17.62
CA ALA A 208 -20.97 -13.06 -18.87
C ALA A 208 -21.84 -11.92 -19.45
N ASN A 209 -22.62 -11.23 -18.61
CA ASN A 209 -23.39 -10.07 -19.09
C ASN A 209 -22.49 -8.91 -19.52
N PHE A 210 -21.43 -8.62 -18.78
CA PHE A 210 -20.46 -7.61 -19.20
C PHE A 210 -19.85 -7.95 -20.58
N LEU A 211 -19.49 -9.22 -20.81
CA LEU A 211 -18.99 -9.67 -22.11
C LEU A 211 -20.05 -9.61 -23.21
N ALA A 212 -21.32 -9.83 -22.88
CA ALA A 212 -22.44 -9.70 -23.82
C ALA A 212 -22.64 -8.25 -24.29
N ASP A 213 -22.39 -7.30 -23.40
CA ASP A 213 -22.51 -5.87 -23.68
C ASP A 213 -21.18 -5.27 -24.21
N LEU A 214 -20.10 -6.05 -24.23
CA LEU A 214 -18.79 -5.62 -24.74
C LEU A 214 -18.79 -5.60 -26.28
N PRO A 215 -18.42 -4.47 -26.93
CA PRO A 215 -18.36 -4.42 -28.38
C PRO A 215 -17.21 -5.30 -28.92
N ASP A 216 -17.45 -6.01 -30.03
CA ASP A 216 -16.43 -6.80 -30.73
C ASP A 216 -15.26 -5.91 -31.22
N ASP A 217 -15.62 -4.73 -31.71
CA ASP A 217 -14.72 -3.66 -32.15
C ASP A 217 -15.21 -2.34 -31.52
N GLY A 218 -14.57 -1.87 -30.45
CA GLY A 218 -15.01 -0.65 -29.77
C GLY A 218 -14.35 -0.42 -28.42
N ASP A 219 -14.81 0.64 -27.75
CA ASP A 219 -14.34 1.00 -26.42
C ASP A 219 -15.14 0.25 -25.34
N PRO A 220 -14.49 -0.41 -24.35
CA PRO A 220 -15.17 -1.08 -23.25
C PRO A 220 -16.20 -0.23 -22.50
N ILE A 221 -16.12 1.10 -22.59
CA ILE A 221 -17.13 2.01 -22.02
C ILE A 221 -18.55 1.74 -22.52
N GLU A 222 -18.71 1.19 -23.73
CA GLU A 222 -20.03 0.83 -24.28
C GLU A 222 -20.73 -0.28 -23.48
N ALA A 223 -19.98 -1.07 -22.71
CA ALA A 223 -20.51 -2.11 -21.82
C ALA A 223 -20.93 -1.58 -20.43
N VAL A 224 -20.74 -0.28 -20.15
CA VAL A 224 -21.15 0.35 -18.90
C VAL A 224 -22.66 0.56 -18.92
N PRO A 225 -23.44 -0.03 -17.99
CA PRO A 225 -24.90 -0.07 -18.10
C PRO A 225 -25.61 1.19 -17.59
N PHE A 226 -24.87 2.29 -17.35
CA PHE A 226 -25.41 3.54 -16.83
C PHE A 226 -24.62 4.75 -17.32
N GLU A 227 -25.29 5.89 -17.41
CA GLU A 227 -24.64 7.19 -17.69
C GLU A 227 -23.87 7.66 -16.44
N PHE A 228 -22.59 7.97 -16.59
CA PHE A 228 -21.71 8.39 -15.49
C PHE A 228 -21.43 9.90 -15.47
N ASP A 229 -21.48 10.59 -16.62
CA ASP A 229 -21.17 12.01 -16.79
C ASP A 229 -21.83 12.94 -15.75
N ASP A 230 -23.12 12.72 -15.43
CA ASP A 230 -23.89 13.62 -14.57
C ASP A 230 -23.94 13.15 -13.10
N LYS A 231 -23.21 12.09 -12.74
CA LYS A 231 -23.24 11.50 -11.39
C LYS A 231 -22.23 12.15 -10.43
N GLY A 232 -21.21 12.82 -10.95
CA GLY A 232 -20.10 13.31 -10.14
C GLY A 232 -19.25 12.14 -9.59
N LEU A 233 -19.09 12.08 -8.27
CA LEU A 233 -18.36 10.99 -7.61
C LEU A 233 -19.22 9.72 -7.48
N ILE A 234 -18.77 8.64 -8.09
CA ILE A 234 -19.30 7.28 -7.95
C ILE A 234 -18.54 6.58 -6.83
N THR A 235 -19.21 6.32 -5.71
CA THR A 235 -18.63 5.53 -4.62
C THR A 235 -18.61 4.04 -4.96
N PRO A 236 -17.82 3.21 -4.24
CA PRO A 236 -17.88 1.76 -4.40
C PRO A 236 -19.29 1.18 -4.23
N GLU A 237 -20.08 1.74 -3.31
CA GLU A 237 -21.48 1.32 -3.09
C GLU A 237 -22.37 1.68 -4.28
N ASP A 238 -22.22 2.89 -4.83
CA ASP A 238 -22.95 3.33 -6.03
C ASP A 238 -22.59 2.45 -7.25
N LEU A 239 -21.30 2.15 -7.43
CA LEU A 239 -20.82 1.28 -8.51
C LEU A 239 -21.45 -0.12 -8.42
N VAL A 240 -21.46 -0.72 -7.22
CA VAL A 240 -22.07 -2.04 -7.01
C VAL A 240 -23.57 -1.98 -7.28
N SER A 241 -24.27 -1.01 -6.69
CA SER A 241 -25.71 -0.81 -6.87
C SER A 241 -26.08 -0.68 -8.36
N LEU A 242 -25.39 0.21 -9.10
CA LEU A 242 -25.67 0.49 -10.51
C LEU A 242 -25.28 -0.68 -11.43
N ALA A 243 -24.09 -1.24 -11.27
CA ALA A 243 -23.59 -2.30 -12.16
C ALA A 243 -24.26 -3.64 -11.85
N ALA A 244 -24.29 -4.07 -10.58
CA ALA A 244 -24.88 -5.35 -10.20
C ALA A 244 -26.41 -5.34 -10.36
N GLY A 245 -27.08 -4.21 -10.11
CA GLY A 245 -28.51 -4.03 -10.37
C GLY A 245 -28.85 -4.21 -11.86
N ALA A 246 -27.97 -3.76 -12.76
CA ALA A 246 -28.08 -4.02 -14.20
C ALA A 246 -27.64 -5.44 -14.62
N GLY A 247 -27.07 -6.21 -13.69
CA GLY A 247 -26.53 -7.55 -13.96
C GLY A 247 -25.14 -7.55 -14.59
N SER A 248 -24.41 -6.44 -14.60
CA SER A 248 -23.03 -6.39 -15.09
C SER A 248 -22.01 -6.55 -13.95
N CYS A 249 -20.79 -6.99 -14.26
CA CYS A 249 -19.73 -7.19 -13.29
C CYS A 249 -19.18 -5.85 -12.78
N PRO A 250 -19.37 -5.48 -11.49
CA PRO A 250 -18.93 -4.18 -11.00
C PRO A 250 -17.42 -3.94 -11.18
N HIS A 251 -16.59 -4.96 -11.00
CA HIS A 251 -15.14 -4.85 -11.21
C HIS A 251 -14.76 -4.61 -12.68
N SER A 252 -15.46 -5.23 -13.63
CA SER A 252 -15.17 -5.03 -15.07
C SER A 252 -15.70 -3.67 -15.54
N VAL A 253 -16.87 -3.25 -15.05
CA VAL A 253 -17.43 -1.91 -15.27
C VAL A 253 -16.50 -0.84 -14.71
N MET A 254 -15.95 -1.04 -13.50
CA MET A 254 -14.95 -0.12 -12.93
C MET A 254 -13.76 0.06 -13.86
N GLY A 255 -13.17 -1.03 -14.37
CA GLY A 255 -12.06 -0.99 -15.30
C GLY A 255 -12.39 -0.27 -16.62
N ALA A 256 -13.60 -0.48 -17.15
CA ALA A 256 -14.09 0.21 -18.35
C ALA A 256 -14.30 1.71 -18.15
N LEU A 257 -14.60 2.16 -16.93
CA LEU A 257 -14.77 3.58 -16.60
C LEU A 257 -13.44 4.33 -16.49
N LEU A 258 -12.36 3.66 -16.04
CA LEU A 258 -11.09 4.32 -15.67
C LEU A 258 -10.54 5.32 -16.71
N PRO A 259 -10.49 5.01 -18.02
CA PRO A 259 -9.92 5.93 -19.01
C PRO A 259 -10.75 7.22 -19.20
N HIS A 260 -12.03 7.19 -18.81
CA HIS A 260 -13.04 8.20 -19.14
C HIS A 260 -13.40 9.12 -17.97
N LEU A 261 -12.83 8.89 -16.79
CA LEU A 261 -13.12 9.68 -15.58
C LEU A 261 -12.12 10.83 -15.41
N GLU A 262 -12.60 11.98 -14.98
CA GLU A 262 -11.77 13.15 -14.69
C GLU A 262 -10.94 12.97 -13.40
N VAL A 263 -11.46 12.27 -12.39
CA VAL A 263 -10.76 12.04 -11.11
C VAL A 263 -10.87 10.59 -10.65
N VAL A 264 -9.73 9.90 -10.55
CA VAL A 264 -9.66 8.55 -9.97
C VAL A 264 -8.92 8.61 -8.65
N VAL A 265 -9.49 8.02 -7.60
CA VAL A 265 -8.88 7.99 -6.26
C VAL A 265 -8.45 6.56 -5.93
N GLY A 266 -7.16 6.38 -5.70
CA GLY A 266 -6.54 5.10 -5.38
C GLY A 266 -5.46 5.22 -4.30
N ASN A 267 -4.56 4.24 -4.30
CA ASN A 267 -3.42 4.18 -3.39
C ASN A 267 -2.15 3.86 -4.18
N TYR A 268 -0.98 3.93 -3.54
CA TYR A 268 0.28 3.64 -4.22
C TYR A 268 0.34 2.26 -4.88
N TYR A 269 -0.38 1.26 -4.37
CA TYR A 269 -0.45 -0.06 -4.99
C TYR A 269 -1.02 0.02 -6.42
N HIS A 270 -2.02 0.88 -6.67
CA HIS A 270 -2.62 1.05 -8.00
C HIS A 270 -1.71 1.73 -9.05
N ALA A 271 -0.61 2.37 -8.64
CA ALA A 271 0.31 3.05 -9.56
C ALA A 271 1.72 2.45 -9.59
N PHE A 272 2.16 1.83 -8.49
CA PHE A 272 3.55 1.36 -8.34
C PHE A 272 3.68 -0.16 -8.28
N ASP A 273 2.61 -0.93 -8.04
CA ASP A 273 2.66 -2.39 -8.15
C ASP A 273 2.63 -2.82 -9.63
N PRO A 274 3.70 -3.44 -10.17
CA PRO A 274 3.78 -3.75 -11.60
C PRO A 274 2.67 -4.70 -12.08
N THR A 275 2.22 -5.62 -11.21
CA THR A 275 1.16 -6.59 -11.57
C THR A 275 -0.17 -5.88 -11.74
N THR A 276 -0.50 -4.97 -10.84
CA THR A 276 -1.78 -4.24 -10.83
C THR A 276 -1.85 -3.24 -11.96
N VAL A 277 -0.77 -2.50 -12.20
CA VAL A 277 -0.66 -1.58 -13.35
C VAL A 277 -0.80 -2.36 -14.66
N GLY A 278 -0.07 -3.47 -14.82
CA GLY A 278 -0.11 -4.26 -16.06
C GLY A 278 -1.45 -4.95 -16.34
N THR A 279 -2.33 -5.13 -15.34
CA THR A 279 -3.57 -5.90 -15.49
C THR A 279 -4.86 -5.08 -15.35
N PHE A 280 -4.82 -3.92 -14.69
CA PHE A 280 -6.03 -3.19 -14.33
C PHE A 280 -5.92 -1.67 -14.47
N THR A 281 -4.88 -1.04 -13.91
CA THR A 281 -4.78 0.43 -13.82
C THR A 281 -3.86 1.08 -14.86
N GLY A 282 -3.34 0.33 -15.82
CA GLY A 282 -2.40 0.84 -16.82
C GLY A 282 -2.92 2.02 -17.65
N ALA A 283 -4.23 2.11 -17.89
CA ALA A 283 -4.86 3.24 -18.59
C ALA A 283 -4.84 4.57 -17.79
N LEU A 284 -4.40 4.54 -16.53
CA LEU A 284 -4.21 5.72 -15.69
C LEU A 284 -2.75 6.17 -15.65
N VAL A 285 -1.83 5.44 -16.27
CA VAL A 285 -0.38 5.66 -16.16
C VAL A 285 0.15 6.07 -17.52
N ASP A 286 -0.04 7.35 -17.84
CA ASP A 286 0.38 7.99 -19.09
C ASP A 286 0.59 9.51 -18.92
N ASP A 287 1.12 10.14 -19.97
CA ASP A 287 1.43 11.57 -20.03
C ASP A 287 0.19 12.47 -19.97
N SER A 288 -0.99 11.94 -20.28
CA SER A 288 -2.28 12.63 -20.13
C SER A 288 -2.81 12.65 -18.68
N THR A 289 -2.09 12.05 -17.73
CA THR A 289 -2.54 11.93 -16.34
C THR A 289 -1.76 12.86 -15.40
N PHE A 290 -2.50 13.70 -14.67
CA PHE A 290 -1.96 14.50 -13.56
C PHE A 290 -2.02 13.70 -12.26
N VAL A 291 -0.87 13.40 -11.66
CA VAL A 291 -0.80 12.57 -10.45
C VAL A 291 -0.77 13.40 -9.17
N ILE A 292 -1.51 12.96 -8.14
CA ILE A 292 -1.45 13.54 -6.79
C ILE A 292 -0.97 12.46 -5.84
N CYS A 293 0.25 12.56 -5.34
CA CYS A 293 0.78 11.69 -4.29
C CYS A 293 0.56 12.34 -2.91
N ASP A 294 -0.43 11.86 -2.17
CA ASP A 294 -0.69 12.30 -0.81
C ASP A 294 0.11 11.48 0.22
N GLU A 295 0.46 12.15 1.32
CA GLU A 295 1.44 11.65 2.28
C GLU A 295 2.70 11.09 1.61
N ALA A 296 3.24 11.88 0.67
CA ALA A 296 4.38 11.47 -0.17
C ALA A 296 5.63 11.10 0.64
N HIS A 297 5.73 11.45 1.93
CA HIS A 297 6.78 10.92 2.81
C HIS A 297 6.77 9.38 2.92
N MET A 298 5.63 8.73 2.66
CA MET A 298 5.49 7.26 2.60
C MET A 298 5.80 6.68 1.23
N LEU A 299 5.99 7.50 0.19
CA LEU A 299 6.21 7.03 -1.17
C LEU A 299 7.41 6.09 -1.24
N GLU A 300 8.56 6.53 -0.72
CA GLU A 300 9.80 5.75 -0.70
C GLU A 300 9.65 4.39 0.02
N PRO A 301 9.23 4.32 1.30
CA PRO A 301 9.11 3.03 1.98
C PRO A 301 8.01 2.13 1.41
N ARG A 302 6.88 2.69 0.93
CA ARG A 302 5.80 1.89 0.33
C ARG A 302 6.22 1.30 -1.01
N VAL A 303 6.80 2.12 -1.89
CA VAL A 303 7.26 1.65 -3.20
C VAL A 303 8.39 0.65 -3.04
N ARG A 304 9.30 0.83 -2.06
CA ARG A 304 10.31 -0.18 -1.71
C ARG A 304 9.72 -1.57 -1.57
N ASP A 305 8.64 -1.69 -0.81
CA ASP A 305 8.00 -2.99 -0.57
C ASP A 305 7.27 -3.50 -1.82
N LEU A 306 6.66 -2.62 -2.61
CA LEU A 306 5.93 -2.98 -3.85
C LEU A 306 6.86 -3.49 -4.95
N VAL A 307 8.07 -2.92 -5.07
CA VAL A 307 9.05 -3.31 -6.09
C VAL A 307 10.06 -4.36 -5.58
N SER A 308 9.94 -4.77 -4.31
CA SER A 308 10.66 -5.93 -3.79
C SER A 308 9.95 -7.21 -4.19
N VAL A 309 10.70 -8.20 -4.65
CA VAL A 309 10.15 -9.45 -5.18
C VAL A 309 10.59 -10.61 -4.30
N GLY A 310 9.74 -11.63 -4.16
CA GLY A 310 10.16 -12.85 -3.50
C GLY A 310 9.21 -14.00 -3.73
N VAL A 311 9.71 -15.23 -3.55
CA VAL A 311 8.99 -16.49 -3.80
C VAL A 311 9.05 -17.40 -2.57
N GLY A 312 7.89 -17.89 -2.13
CA GLY A 312 7.78 -18.78 -0.97
C GLY A 312 8.12 -20.25 -1.30
N ASP A 313 8.55 -21.01 -0.30
CA ASP A 313 8.82 -22.46 -0.41
C ASP A 313 7.61 -23.23 -0.95
N ARG A 314 6.40 -22.87 -0.51
CA ARG A 314 5.15 -23.46 -1.03
C ARG A 314 4.96 -23.16 -2.52
N THR A 315 5.18 -21.92 -2.94
CA THR A 315 5.09 -21.55 -4.37
C THR A 315 6.12 -22.29 -5.21
N LEU A 316 7.35 -22.47 -4.73
CA LEU A 316 8.36 -23.27 -5.42
C LEU A 316 7.94 -24.74 -5.53
N ARG A 317 7.36 -25.32 -4.47
CA ARG A 317 6.84 -26.70 -4.47
C ARG A 317 5.71 -26.91 -5.47
N ASP A 318 4.78 -25.97 -5.51
CA ASP A 318 3.63 -26.01 -6.41
C ASP A 318 4.10 -25.82 -7.86
N ALA A 319 5.05 -24.92 -8.09
CA ALA A 319 5.68 -24.75 -9.40
C ALA A 319 6.37 -26.04 -9.86
N GLU A 320 7.21 -26.66 -9.03
CA GLU A 320 7.86 -27.94 -9.36
C GLU A 320 6.82 -29.02 -9.77
N SER A 321 5.69 -29.07 -9.07
CA SER A 321 4.59 -29.99 -9.36
C SER A 321 3.87 -29.65 -10.68
N GLU A 322 3.71 -28.38 -11.00
CA GLU A 322 3.18 -27.90 -12.29
C GLU A 322 4.09 -28.26 -13.47
N PHE A 323 5.39 -27.95 -13.35
CA PHE A 323 6.38 -28.34 -14.35
C PHE A 323 6.37 -29.86 -14.58
N THR A 324 6.31 -30.64 -13.50
CA THR A 324 6.27 -32.10 -13.58
C THR A 324 5.05 -32.60 -14.35
N ARG A 325 3.86 -32.02 -14.11
CA ARG A 325 2.62 -32.37 -14.82
C ARG A 325 2.69 -32.09 -16.31
N VAL A 326 3.35 -31.01 -16.73
CA VAL A 326 3.54 -30.69 -18.17
C VAL A 326 4.59 -31.59 -18.82
N ILE A 327 5.67 -31.92 -18.12
CA ILE A 327 6.78 -32.72 -18.66
C ILE A 327 6.38 -34.19 -18.83
N GLN A 328 5.65 -34.76 -17.87
CA GLN A 328 5.36 -36.20 -17.83
C GLN A 328 4.66 -36.74 -19.09
N PRO A 329 3.56 -36.15 -19.60
CA PRO A 329 2.87 -36.66 -20.79
C PRO A 329 3.79 -36.81 -22.00
N VAL A 330 4.70 -35.85 -22.22
CA VAL A 330 5.64 -35.88 -23.35
C VAL A 330 6.72 -36.94 -23.16
N GLU A 331 7.24 -37.11 -21.93
CA GLU A 331 8.22 -38.17 -21.63
C GLU A 331 7.66 -39.59 -21.78
N PHE A 332 6.41 -39.82 -21.35
CA PHE A 332 5.77 -41.12 -21.49
C PHE A 332 5.37 -41.45 -22.93
N ASP A 333 5.06 -40.43 -23.74
CA ASP A 333 4.78 -40.63 -25.16
C ASP A 333 6.04 -41.02 -25.96
N ASP A 334 7.18 -40.38 -25.69
CA ASP A 334 8.47 -40.77 -26.27
C ASP A 334 8.85 -42.24 -25.90
N ALA A 335 8.18 -42.83 -24.90
CA ALA A 335 8.28 -44.23 -24.51
C ALA A 335 7.22 -45.18 -25.12
N GLY A 336 6.28 -44.70 -25.96
CA GLY A 336 5.61 -45.54 -26.96
C GLY A 336 4.09 -45.45 -27.16
N LYS A 337 3.37 -44.37 -26.81
CA LYS A 337 1.96 -44.12 -27.22
C LYS A 337 1.56 -42.64 -27.18
N SER A 338 1.25 -42.06 -28.36
CA SER A 338 0.76 -40.67 -28.52
C SER A 338 -0.51 -40.47 -27.71
N THR A 339 -0.49 -39.53 -26.77
CA THR A 339 -1.69 -39.01 -26.09
C THR A 339 -2.04 -37.65 -26.68
N ALA A 340 -3.33 -37.29 -26.68
CA ALA A 340 -3.78 -35.97 -27.13
C ALA A 340 -3.07 -34.84 -26.33
N ASP A 341 -2.84 -35.09 -25.04
CA ASP A 341 -2.15 -34.15 -24.15
C ASP A 341 -0.68 -33.93 -24.56
N ALA A 342 0.05 -34.96 -24.99
CA ALA A 342 1.44 -34.82 -25.42
C ALA A 342 1.57 -34.00 -26.71
N ASP A 343 0.64 -34.16 -27.65
CA ASP A 343 0.62 -33.38 -28.89
C ASP A 343 0.24 -31.91 -28.64
N LEU A 344 -0.71 -31.65 -27.75
CA LEU A 344 -1.05 -30.30 -27.31
C LEU A 344 0.16 -29.62 -26.65
N VAL A 345 0.78 -30.27 -25.66
CA VAL A 345 1.97 -29.74 -24.97
C VAL A 345 3.08 -29.39 -25.97
N ARG A 346 3.36 -30.26 -26.95
CA ARG A 346 4.37 -29.97 -27.99
C ARG A 346 3.98 -28.78 -28.89
N GLY A 347 2.70 -28.61 -29.17
CA GLY A 347 2.16 -27.47 -29.90
C GLY A 347 2.41 -26.17 -29.15
N GLU A 348 1.93 -26.09 -27.92
CA GLU A 348 2.05 -24.92 -27.04
C GLU A 348 3.51 -24.52 -26.77
N LEU A 349 4.39 -25.51 -26.53
CA LEU A 349 5.83 -25.26 -26.34
C LEU A 349 6.47 -24.59 -27.56
N LYS A 350 6.06 -25.00 -28.76
CA LYS A 350 6.58 -24.43 -30.00
C LYS A 350 6.08 -23.00 -30.20
N GLU A 351 4.84 -22.70 -29.81
CA GLU A 351 4.28 -21.35 -29.88
C GLU A 351 4.97 -20.40 -28.88
N ALA A 352 5.28 -20.90 -27.69
CA ALA A 352 5.98 -20.14 -26.65
C ALA A 352 7.50 -19.97 -26.87
N ASP A 353 8.09 -20.58 -27.92
CA ASP A 353 9.54 -20.67 -28.15
C ASP A 353 10.32 -21.22 -26.92
N VAL A 354 9.74 -22.26 -26.31
CA VAL A 354 10.29 -22.97 -25.15
C VAL A 354 10.48 -24.44 -25.49
N THR A 355 11.63 -25.00 -25.12
CA THR A 355 11.93 -26.42 -25.34
C THR A 355 11.62 -27.27 -24.11
N LEU A 356 11.31 -28.55 -24.32
CA LEU A 356 11.13 -29.52 -23.23
C LEU A 356 12.39 -29.64 -22.34
N ARG A 357 13.59 -29.44 -22.92
CA ARG A 357 14.85 -29.44 -22.17
C ARG A 357 14.87 -28.29 -21.16
N GLU A 358 14.45 -27.10 -21.56
CA GLU A 358 14.42 -25.93 -20.68
C GLU A 358 13.37 -26.07 -19.57
N LEU A 359 12.22 -26.71 -19.85
CA LEU A 359 11.27 -27.06 -18.79
C LEU A 359 11.90 -28.01 -17.76
N LYS A 360 12.64 -29.03 -18.20
CA LYS A 360 13.32 -29.98 -17.31
C LYS A 360 14.40 -29.32 -16.49
N GLU A 361 15.25 -28.51 -17.13
CA GLU A 361 16.32 -27.75 -16.47
C GLU A 361 15.73 -26.81 -15.42
N THR A 362 14.65 -26.09 -15.73
CA THR A 362 13.98 -25.19 -14.77
C THR A 362 13.34 -25.95 -13.62
N ARG A 363 12.66 -27.09 -13.88
CA ARG A 363 12.10 -27.94 -12.82
C ARG A 363 13.19 -28.47 -11.89
N ASP A 364 14.29 -28.98 -12.44
CA ASP A 364 15.40 -29.52 -11.67
C ASP A 364 16.08 -28.42 -10.85
N PHE A 365 16.25 -27.22 -11.43
CA PHE A 365 16.72 -26.05 -10.72
C PHE A 365 15.80 -25.68 -9.54
N ILE A 366 14.48 -25.58 -9.75
CA ILE A 366 13.52 -25.29 -8.68
C ILE A 366 13.59 -26.34 -7.57
N ARG A 367 13.66 -27.63 -7.90
CA ARG A 367 13.78 -28.71 -6.91
C ARG A 367 15.06 -28.55 -6.08
N ASP A 368 16.20 -28.42 -6.74
CA ASP A 368 17.50 -28.32 -6.07
C ASP A 368 17.59 -27.04 -5.23
N LEU A 369 16.98 -25.94 -5.69
CA LEU A 369 16.86 -24.69 -4.95
C LEU A 369 16.05 -24.86 -3.65
N ARG A 370 14.98 -25.66 -3.68
CA ARG A 370 14.18 -25.96 -2.47
C ARG A 370 14.97 -26.79 -1.46
N GLU A 371 15.79 -27.74 -1.93
CA GLU A 371 16.68 -28.51 -1.06
C GLU A 371 17.75 -27.62 -0.42
N GLU A 372 18.30 -26.67 -1.19
CA GLU A 372 19.26 -25.69 -0.68
C GLU A 372 18.64 -24.72 0.34
N LEU A 373 17.41 -24.27 0.09
CA LEU A 373 16.63 -23.49 1.05
C LEU A 373 16.43 -24.25 2.36
N ASP A 374 16.00 -25.51 2.29
CA ASP A 374 15.82 -26.37 3.46
C ASP A 374 17.12 -26.53 4.27
N ARG A 375 18.24 -26.74 3.58
CA ARG A 375 19.56 -26.88 4.20
C ARG A 375 19.96 -25.61 4.95
N ARG A 376 19.77 -24.44 4.34
CA ARG A 376 20.15 -23.13 4.93
C ARG A 376 19.31 -22.78 6.13
N VAL A 377 17.98 -22.91 6.02
CA VAL A 377 17.06 -22.66 7.14
C VAL A 377 17.37 -23.59 8.31
N THR A 378 17.55 -24.88 8.04
CA THR A 378 17.89 -25.86 9.07
C THR A 378 19.22 -25.53 9.77
N ALA A 379 20.26 -25.18 9.00
CA ALA A 379 21.57 -24.82 9.55
C ALA A 379 21.52 -23.56 10.42
N HIS A 380 20.73 -22.56 9.99
CA HIS A 380 20.50 -21.35 10.76
C HIS A 380 19.79 -21.64 12.09
N LEU A 381 18.67 -22.37 12.06
CA LEU A 381 17.93 -22.72 13.27
C LEU A 381 18.74 -23.61 14.22
N ASP A 382 19.58 -24.51 13.69
CA ASP A 382 20.50 -25.33 14.49
C ASP A 382 21.58 -24.50 15.20
N THR A 383 21.91 -23.32 14.66
CA THR A 383 22.90 -22.39 15.22
C THR A 383 22.27 -21.48 16.27
N GLU A 384 21.12 -20.87 15.96
CA GLU A 384 20.49 -19.85 16.80
C GLU A 384 19.60 -20.45 17.91
N TYR A 385 18.95 -21.59 17.66
CA TYR A 385 17.93 -22.14 18.55
C TYR A 385 18.27 -23.57 19.00
N VAL A 386 18.81 -23.71 20.21
CA VAL A 386 19.16 -25.02 20.77
C VAL A 386 17.91 -25.86 20.99
N GLY A 387 17.78 -26.95 20.22
CA GLY A 387 16.70 -27.91 20.39
C GLY A 387 15.35 -27.45 19.83
N TRP A 388 15.32 -26.51 18.88
CA TRP A 388 14.09 -26.00 18.26
C TRP A 388 13.13 -27.08 17.72
N ARG A 389 13.65 -28.24 17.30
CA ARG A 389 12.82 -29.38 16.86
C ARG A 389 11.95 -29.98 17.97
N ALA A 390 12.30 -29.75 19.23
CA ALA A 390 11.51 -30.22 20.38
C ALA A 390 10.42 -29.20 20.78
N ASP A 391 10.65 -27.92 20.50
CA ASP A 391 9.71 -26.84 20.80
C ASP A 391 9.76 -25.75 19.72
N LEU A 392 8.78 -25.79 18.83
CA LEU A 392 8.61 -24.84 17.73
C LEU A 392 7.86 -23.56 18.15
N THR A 393 7.42 -23.44 19.40
CA THR A 393 6.60 -22.32 19.87
C THR A 393 7.42 -21.09 20.26
N GLU A 394 8.68 -21.30 20.64
CA GLU A 394 9.66 -20.27 21.00
C GLU A 394 10.34 -19.60 19.79
N LEU A 395 10.00 -20.06 18.58
CA LEU A 395 10.51 -19.50 17.33
C LEU A 395 9.84 -18.14 17.02
N ALA A 396 10.64 -17.18 16.56
CA ALA A 396 10.21 -15.83 16.18
C ALA A 396 10.46 -15.58 14.68
N ASP A 397 9.87 -14.54 14.09
CA ASP A 397 10.21 -14.17 12.71
C ASP A 397 11.72 -13.89 12.57
N GLU A 398 12.33 -14.39 11.49
CA GLU A 398 13.78 -14.27 11.25
C GLU A 398 14.06 -13.84 9.81
N GLU A 399 15.20 -13.18 9.61
CA GLU A 399 15.70 -12.78 8.29
C GLU A 399 17.14 -13.29 8.15
N ILE A 400 17.35 -14.27 7.28
CA ILE A 400 18.65 -14.88 7.06
C ILE A 400 19.34 -14.18 5.88
N PRO A 401 20.37 -13.35 6.12
CA PRO A 401 21.08 -12.69 5.04
C PRO A 401 21.86 -13.71 4.19
N LEU A 402 21.86 -13.54 2.86
CA LEU A 402 22.64 -14.37 1.93
C LEU A 402 24.01 -13.76 1.58
N ARG A 403 24.39 -12.67 2.24
CA ARG A 403 25.71 -12.03 2.21
C ARG A 403 25.84 -11.12 3.43
N ASP A 404 27.03 -10.62 3.73
CA ASP A 404 27.14 -9.53 4.71
C ASP A 404 26.31 -8.32 4.22
N PRO A 405 25.32 -7.84 4.99
CA PRO A 405 24.52 -6.68 4.62
C PRO A 405 25.35 -5.41 4.38
N GLU A 406 26.51 -5.29 5.04
CA GLU A 406 27.38 -4.11 4.95
C GLU A 406 28.45 -4.22 3.85
N GLU A 407 28.56 -5.38 3.19
CA GLU A 407 29.50 -5.59 2.08
C GLU A 407 28.76 -6.07 0.81
N PRO A 408 28.57 -5.19 -0.19
CA PRO A 408 28.04 -5.59 -1.50
C PRO A 408 28.92 -6.66 -2.16
N ALA A 409 28.35 -7.84 -2.38
CA ALA A 409 28.99 -9.00 -2.99
C ALA A 409 27.93 -9.90 -3.64
N VAL A 410 28.38 -10.82 -4.51
CA VAL A 410 27.52 -11.91 -5.00
C VAL A 410 27.00 -12.67 -3.79
N ASP A 411 25.70 -12.99 -3.78
CA ASP A 411 25.08 -13.68 -2.66
C ASP A 411 25.39 -15.19 -2.72
N GLU A 412 25.39 -15.82 -1.54
CA GLU A 412 25.76 -17.21 -1.37
C GLU A 412 24.84 -18.19 -2.13
N LEU A 413 23.60 -17.79 -2.48
CA LEU A 413 22.69 -18.64 -3.25
C LEU A 413 23.03 -18.58 -4.74
N THR A 414 23.37 -17.40 -5.25
CA THR A 414 23.89 -17.24 -6.62
C THR A 414 25.21 -17.99 -6.81
N GLU A 415 26.15 -17.89 -5.85
CA GLU A 415 27.42 -18.65 -5.89
C GLU A 415 27.19 -20.18 -5.84
N TRP A 416 26.21 -20.62 -5.05
CA TRP A 416 25.79 -22.03 -5.00
C TRP A 416 25.23 -22.48 -6.36
N ALA A 417 24.35 -21.68 -6.97
CA ALA A 417 23.72 -22.03 -8.24
C ALA A 417 24.76 -22.20 -9.35
N GLU A 418 25.72 -21.27 -9.46
CA GLU A 418 26.83 -21.39 -10.41
C GLU A 418 27.65 -22.67 -10.17
N SER A 419 27.93 -22.99 -8.91
CA SER A 419 28.67 -24.20 -8.52
C SER A 419 27.89 -25.50 -8.80
N ALA A 420 26.56 -25.43 -8.72
CA ALA A 420 25.64 -26.53 -9.05
C ALA A 420 25.41 -26.68 -10.57
N GLY A 421 25.91 -25.75 -11.39
CA GLY A 421 25.80 -25.78 -12.85
C GLY A 421 24.60 -25.00 -13.40
N TYR A 422 23.96 -24.17 -12.59
CA TYR A 422 22.87 -23.28 -12.98
C TYR A 422 23.43 -21.88 -13.19
N ASP A 423 23.55 -21.49 -14.46
CA ASP A 423 24.03 -20.17 -14.86
C ASP A 423 22.90 -19.12 -14.87
N GLU A 424 23.25 -17.85 -15.07
CA GLU A 424 22.31 -16.73 -15.20
C GLU A 424 21.20 -17.02 -16.24
N GLY A 425 21.54 -17.71 -17.33
CA GLY A 425 20.57 -18.12 -18.35
C GLY A 425 19.46 -19.03 -17.80
N THR A 426 19.78 -19.91 -16.85
CA THR A 426 18.80 -20.77 -16.17
C THR A 426 17.80 -19.95 -15.36
N TRP A 427 18.30 -18.98 -14.57
CA TRP A 427 17.44 -18.09 -13.78
C TRP A 427 16.49 -17.28 -14.65
N VAL A 428 17.03 -16.65 -15.70
CA VAL A 428 16.24 -15.82 -16.62
C VAL A 428 15.20 -16.64 -17.39
N ARG A 429 15.54 -17.85 -17.85
CA ARG A 429 14.59 -18.71 -18.58
C ARG A 429 13.45 -19.22 -17.69
N ALA A 430 13.56 -19.13 -16.36
CA ALA A 430 12.49 -19.55 -15.45
C ALA A 430 11.18 -18.76 -15.68
N GLU A 431 11.24 -17.49 -16.08
CA GLU A 431 10.06 -16.67 -16.36
C GLU A 431 9.29 -17.15 -17.60
N ALA A 432 10.01 -17.32 -18.73
CA ALA A 432 9.41 -17.78 -19.98
C ALA A 432 8.84 -19.20 -19.84
N THR A 433 9.61 -20.11 -19.22
CA THR A 433 9.19 -21.49 -18.99
C THR A 433 8.02 -21.60 -18.01
N GLY A 434 8.02 -20.80 -16.93
CA GLY A 434 6.92 -20.75 -15.98
C GLY A 434 5.62 -20.24 -16.60
N SER A 435 5.71 -19.23 -17.47
CA SER A 435 4.57 -18.72 -18.24
C SER A 435 4.02 -19.77 -19.22
N ALA A 436 4.90 -20.47 -19.94
CA ALA A 436 4.50 -21.55 -20.84
C ALA A 436 3.80 -22.70 -20.09
N VAL A 437 4.32 -23.10 -18.92
CA VAL A 437 3.70 -24.13 -18.06
C VAL A 437 2.29 -23.73 -17.64
N ALA A 438 2.08 -22.48 -17.22
CA ALA A 438 0.75 -22.01 -16.84
C ALA A 438 -0.22 -22.03 -18.02
N HIS A 439 0.22 -21.57 -19.20
CA HIS A 439 -0.62 -21.57 -20.41
C HIS A 439 -1.04 -22.99 -20.81
N ILE A 440 -0.10 -23.94 -20.79
CA ILE A 440 -0.36 -25.34 -21.09
C ILE A 440 -1.35 -25.93 -20.08
N LEU A 441 -1.12 -25.75 -18.78
CA LEU A 441 -1.99 -26.31 -17.74
C LEU A 441 -3.40 -25.73 -17.79
N ASN A 442 -3.54 -24.45 -18.11
CA ASN A 442 -4.84 -23.81 -18.32
C ASN A 442 -5.58 -24.36 -19.55
N SER A 443 -4.85 -24.96 -20.50
CA SER A 443 -5.43 -25.58 -21.69
C SER A 443 -5.79 -27.06 -21.48
N VAL A 444 -5.12 -27.76 -20.55
CA VAL A 444 -5.36 -29.20 -20.28
C VAL A 444 -6.22 -29.51 -19.05
N GLU A 445 -6.24 -28.63 -18.05
CA GLU A 445 -6.96 -28.88 -16.78
C GLU A 445 -8.24 -28.05 -16.69
N GLU A 446 -9.32 -28.66 -16.19
CA GLU A 446 -10.62 -28.00 -15.97
C GLU A 446 -10.69 -27.27 -14.60
N ASP A 447 -9.69 -27.46 -13.72
CA ASP A 447 -9.65 -26.90 -12.36
C ASP A 447 -9.12 -25.45 -12.34
N ASP A 448 -9.86 -24.55 -11.66
CA ASP A 448 -9.40 -23.19 -11.34
C ASP A 448 -8.30 -23.23 -10.27
N LYS A 449 -7.04 -23.18 -10.68
CA LYS A 449 -5.91 -23.05 -9.74
C LYS A 449 -5.00 -21.92 -10.18
N ARG A 450 -4.72 -21.00 -9.25
CA ARG A 450 -3.65 -20.02 -9.41
C ARG A 450 -2.36 -20.77 -9.68
N ARG A 451 -1.78 -20.56 -10.86
CA ARG A 451 -0.55 -21.24 -11.27
C ARG A 451 0.64 -20.66 -10.51
N ALA A 452 1.42 -21.53 -9.90
CA ALA A 452 2.61 -21.13 -9.12
C ALA A 452 3.82 -20.87 -10.02
N ALA A 453 3.92 -21.56 -11.16
CA ALA A 453 5.06 -21.50 -12.07
C ALA A 453 5.38 -20.08 -12.59
N PRO A 454 4.41 -19.23 -13.00
CA PRO A 454 4.72 -17.87 -13.43
C PRO A 454 5.27 -16.99 -12.32
N ALA A 455 4.72 -17.10 -11.11
CA ALA A 455 5.18 -16.32 -9.96
C ALA A 455 6.60 -16.71 -9.53
N ALA A 456 6.88 -18.02 -9.48
CA ALA A 456 8.21 -18.54 -9.23
C ALA A 456 9.19 -18.09 -10.33
N GLY A 457 8.81 -18.25 -11.60
CA GLY A 457 9.63 -17.87 -12.75
C GLY A 457 10.04 -16.39 -12.74
N ARG A 458 9.08 -15.48 -12.52
CA ARG A 458 9.37 -14.03 -12.42
C ARG A 458 10.30 -13.68 -11.27
N ALA A 459 10.10 -14.30 -10.10
CA ALA A 459 10.95 -14.05 -8.94
C ALA A 459 12.40 -14.53 -9.18
N LEU A 460 12.57 -15.70 -9.83
CA LEU A 460 13.89 -16.23 -10.18
C LEU A 460 14.58 -15.37 -11.27
N ALA A 461 13.83 -14.91 -12.28
CA ALA A 461 14.40 -13.99 -13.27
C ALA A 461 14.81 -12.65 -12.63
N THR A 462 13.96 -12.09 -11.75
CA THR A 462 14.30 -10.88 -10.99
C THR A 462 15.53 -11.07 -10.12
N TRP A 463 15.70 -12.25 -9.52
CA TRP A 463 16.90 -12.60 -8.76
C TRP A 463 18.18 -12.50 -9.60
N ALA A 464 18.13 -12.82 -10.89
CA ALA A 464 19.28 -12.68 -11.78
C ALA A 464 19.53 -11.22 -12.20
N TYR A 465 18.47 -10.47 -12.51
CA TYR A 465 18.59 -9.09 -13.01
C TYR A 465 18.94 -8.07 -11.94
N ALA A 466 18.52 -8.29 -10.69
CA ALA A 466 18.82 -7.38 -9.60
C ALA A 466 20.32 -7.32 -9.34
N ASP A 467 20.88 -6.12 -9.19
CA ASP A 467 22.29 -5.98 -8.84
C ASP A 467 22.56 -6.37 -7.37
N HIS A 468 23.81 -6.31 -6.90
CA HIS A 468 24.17 -6.66 -5.52
C HIS A 468 24.47 -5.45 -4.63
N GLU A 469 24.30 -4.23 -5.16
CA GLU A 469 24.58 -2.97 -4.48
C GLU A 469 23.30 -2.30 -3.97
N LYS A 470 22.30 -2.13 -4.84
CA LYS A 470 20.98 -1.56 -4.56
C LYS A 470 19.97 -2.61 -4.13
N HIS A 471 20.26 -3.90 -4.30
CA HIS A 471 19.40 -4.98 -3.85
C HIS A 471 20.06 -5.85 -2.78
N PHE A 472 19.23 -6.28 -1.82
CA PHE A 472 19.61 -7.14 -0.72
C PHE A 472 18.81 -8.44 -0.78
N ARG A 473 19.50 -9.57 -0.68
CA ARG A 473 18.90 -10.90 -0.80
C ARG A 473 18.91 -11.59 0.55
N ALA A 474 17.77 -12.15 0.93
CA ALA A 474 17.60 -12.85 2.19
C ALA A 474 16.62 -14.02 2.06
N ILE A 475 16.66 -14.91 3.04
CA ILE A 475 15.59 -15.86 3.32
C ILE A 475 14.77 -15.30 4.47
N ASP A 476 13.53 -14.91 4.20
CA ASP A 476 12.60 -14.42 5.21
C ASP A 476 11.84 -15.61 5.80
N LEU A 477 11.82 -15.72 7.12
CA LEU A 477 11.08 -16.73 7.86
C LEU A 477 9.94 -16.06 8.61
N GLU A 478 8.73 -16.21 8.09
CA GLU A 478 7.51 -15.70 8.72
C GLU A 478 6.81 -16.80 9.51
N ARG A 479 6.44 -16.51 10.75
CA ARG A 479 5.76 -17.44 11.65
C ARG A 479 4.44 -17.88 11.05
N THR A 480 4.31 -19.20 10.97
CA THR A 480 3.07 -19.84 10.56
C THR A 480 2.85 -21.10 11.40
N TRP A 481 1.68 -21.70 11.28
CA TRP A 481 1.44 -23.01 11.89
C TRP A 481 0.70 -23.92 10.93
N ASP A 482 1.39 -24.95 10.44
CA ASP A 482 0.83 -25.95 9.53
C ASP A 482 0.91 -27.34 10.16
N GLU A 483 -0.21 -27.81 10.71
CA GLU A 483 -0.25 -29.10 11.39
C GLU A 483 -0.01 -30.30 10.46
N MET A 484 -0.13 -30.11 9.14
CA MET A 484 0.09 -31.14 8.14
C MET A 484 1.57 -31.42 7.89
N GLU A 485 2.45 -30.47 8.23
CA GLU A 485 3.89 -30.63 8.13
C GLU A 485 4.44 -31.45 9.32
N PRO A 486 5.53 -32.23 9.13
CA PRO A 486 6.09 -33.06 10.19
C PRO A 486 6.41 -32.27 11.47
N PRO A 487 6.19 -32.83 12.67
CA PRO A 487 6.44 -32.13 13.94
C PRO A 487 7.85 -31.57 14.13
N GLU A 488 8.83 -32.15 13.46
CA GLU A 488 10.26 -31.75 13.53
C GLU A 488 10.69 -30.88 12.33
N SER A 489 9.78 -30.56 11.41
CA SER A 489 10.06 -29.73 10.23
C SER A 489 9.90 -28.26 10.58
N TRP A 490 10.83 -27.42 10.13
CA TRP A 490 10.69 -25.96 10.26
C TRP A 490 9.46 -25.44 9.49
N ARG A 491 9.04 -26.13 8.42
CA ARG A 491 7.85 -25.77 7.61
C ARG A 491 6.54 -25.85 8.39
N ARG A 492 6.53 -26.58 9.50
CA ARG A 492 5.39 -26.59 10.44
C ARG A 492 5.21 -25.24 11.13
N ALA A 493 6.30 -24.50 11.29
CA ALA A 493 6.39 -23.31 12.12
C ALA A 493 6.74 -22.03 11.33
N TYR A 494 7.16 -22.16 10.07
CA TYR A 494 7.48 -21.04 9.21
C TYR A 494 6.97 -21.21 7.79
N ASN A 495 6.62 -20.08 7.19
CA ASN A 495 6.66 -19.90 5.74
C ASN A 495 8.00 -19.24 5.40
N ALA A 496 8.84 -19.94 4.62
CA ALA A 496 10.11 -19.37 4.15
C ALA A 496 9.94 -18.75 2.77
N ARG A 497 10.54 -17.58 2.57
CA ARG A 497 10.53 -16.84 1.31
C ARG A 497 11.94 -16.46 0.90
N LEU A 498 12.28 -16.72 -0.36
CA LEU A 498 13.46 -16.15 -1.01
C LEU A 498 13.10 -14.74 -1.46
N SER A 499 13.77 -13.73 -0.91
CA SER A 499 13.42 -12.33 -1.14
C SER A 499 14.58 -11.53 -1.72
N VAL A 500 14.24 -10.69 -2.69
CA VAL A 500 15.08 -9.65 -3.27
C VAL A 500 14.48 -8.30 -2.86
N HIS A 501 15.07 -7.70 -1.83
CA HIS A 501 14.66 -6.40 -1.35
C HIS A 501 15.34 -5.31 -2.15
N ASN A 502 14.56 -4.46 -2.81
CA ASN A 502 15.09 -3.21 -3.32
C ASN A 502 15.43 -2.32 -2.12
N CYS A 503 16.70 -1.94 -1.97
CA CYS A 503 17.11 -1.09 -0.87
C CYS A 503 16.86 0.39 -1.22
N VAL A 504 17.13 0.82 -2.46
CA VAL A 504 17.04 2.21 -2.92
C VAL A 504 16.02 2.32 -4.07
N PRO A 505 14.71 2.53 -3.79
CA PRO A 505 13.67 2.47 -4.80
C PRO A 505 13.56 3.74 -5.67
N GLY A 506 14.47 4.71 -5.51
CA GLY A 506 14.39 6.02 -6.15
C GLY A 506 14.30 5.97 -7.67
N GLU A 507 15.02 5.05 -8.32
CA GLU A 507 14.93 4.85 -9.78
C GLU A 507 13.55 4.33 -10.20
N ALA A 508 13.00 3.34 -9.49
CA ALA A 508 11.67 2.80 -9.79
C ALA A 508 10.56 3.84 -9.55
N ILE A 509 10.73 4.70 -8.55
CA ILE A 509 9.81 5.82 -8.30
C ILE A 509 9.93 6.85 -9.42
N ALA A 510 11.15 7.24 -9.80
CA ALA A 510 11.38 8.19 -10.90
C ALA A 510 10.83 7.68 -12.23
N GLU A 511 11.08 6.42 -12.58
CA GLU A 511 10.55 5.80 -13.81
C GLU A 511 9.02 5.88 -13.83
N ARG A 512 8.37 5.47 -12.75
CA ARG A 512 6.90 5.49 -12.68
C ARG A 512 6.33 6.91 -12.65
N LEU A 513 6.95 7.84 -11.93
CA LEU A 513 6.57 9.26 -11.98
C LEU A 513 6.80 9.81 -13.40
N GLY A 514 7.86 9.35 -14.05
CA GLY A 514 8.24 9.55 -15.44
C GLY A 514 7.10 9.30 -16.42
N ASP A 515 6.31 8.26 -16.18
CA ASP A 515 5.17 7.87 -17.03
C ASP A 515 4.00 8.87 -16.96
N PHE A 516 3.86 9.64 -15.88
CA PHE A 516 2.80 10.65 -15.75
C PHE A 516 3.21 11.98 -16.38
N GLY A 517 2.24 12.77 -16.86
CA GLY A 517 2.50 14.09 -17.44
C GLY A 517 3.08 15.08 -16.43
N GLY A 518 2.69 14.98 -15.16
CA GLY A 518 3.15 15.88 -14.10
C GLY A 518 2.29 15.70 -12.86
N GLY A 519 2.53 16.48 -11.82
CA GLY A 519 1.73 16.30 -10.61
C GLY A 519 2.18 17.04 -9.36
N VAL A 520 1.56 16.65 -8.25
CA VAL A 520 1.84 17.18 -6.92
C VAL A 520 2.22 16.03 -5.99
N LEU A 521 3.37 16.15 -5.33
CA LEU A 521 3.76 15.31 -4.21
C LEU A 521 3.63 16.12 -2.93
N MET A 522 2.73 15.73 -2.04
CA MET A 522 2.41 16.51 -0.85
C MET A 522 2.42 15.72 0.45
N SER A 523 2.80 16.37 1.54
CA SER A 523 2.68 15.83 2.90
C SER A 523 2.83 16.94 3.95
N ALA A 524 2.52 16.62 5.21
CA ALA A 524 2.84 17.49 6.34
C ALA A 524 4.31 17.45 6.78
N THR A 525 5.11 16.47 6.34
CA THR A 525 6.44 16.20 6.92
C THR A 525 7.49 15.77 5.89
N LEU A 526 7.68 16.53 4.80
CA LEU A 526 8.67 16.22 3.77
C LEU A 526 10.10 16.67 4.13
N GLU A 527 10.25 17.73 4.91
CA GLU A 527 11.55 18.32 5.25
C GLU A 527 12.50 17.28 5.85
N PRO A 528 13.79 17.26 5.45
CA PRO A 528 14.41 18.09 4.41
C PRO A 528 13.97 17.71 2.97
N ILE A 529 13.53 18.70 2.19
CA ILE A 529 13.04 18.48 0.82
C ILE A 529 14.14 18.00 -0.14
N ASP A 530 15.39 18.43 0.04
CA ASP A 530 16.52 17.96 -0.76
C ASP A 530 16.76 16.45 -0.58
N VAL A 531 16.64 15.96 0.67
CA VAL A 531 16.69 14.54 0.96
C VAL A 531 15.49 13.83 0.34
N PHE A 532 14.28 14.38 0.48
CA PHE A 532 13.08 13.82 -0.14
C PHE A 532 13.22 13.65 -1.66
N ARG A 533 13.67 14.68 -2.36
CA ARG A 533 13.85 14.67 -3.82
C ARG A 533 14.86 13.60 -4.25
N ARG A 534 15.96 13.48 -3.51
CA ARG A 534 17.00 12.50 -3.80
C ARG A 534 16.50 11.06 -3.66
N VAL A 535 15.79 10.75 -2.56
CA VAL A 535 15.34 9.37 -2.28
C VAL A 535 14.15 8.93 -3.12
N THR A 536 13.35 9.88 -3.61
CA THR A 536 12.23 9.62 -4.52
C THR A 536 12.61 9.68 -5.99
N GLY A 537 13.86 10.07 -6.31
CA GLY A 537 14.33 10.18 -7.68
C GLY A 537 13.82 11.41 -8.45
N LEU A 538 13.20 12.38 -7.78
CA LEU A 538 12.79 13.65 -8.41
C LEU A 538 13.98 14.43 -8.97
N ASP A 539 15.17 14.28 -8.38
CA ASP A 539 16.38 14.90 -8.92
C ASP A 539 16.77 14.32 -10.29
N ALA A 540 16.53 13.01 -10.52
CA ALA A 540 16.75 12.39 -11.82
C ALA A 540 15.77 12.94 -12.87
N LEU A 541 14.50 13.13 -12.50
CA LEU A 541 13.51 13.77 -13.38
C LEU A 541 13.88 15.23 -13.69
N ALA A 542 14.40 15.96 -12.71
CA ALA A 542 14.90 17.32 -12.91
C ALA A 542 16.07 17.36 -13.91
N ASP A 543 17.00 16.41 -13.80
CA ASP A 543 18.13 16.28 -14.71
C ASP A 543 17.68 15.91 -16.14
N ASP A 544 16.58 15.16 -16.27
CA ASP A 544 15.92 14.84 -17.55
C ASP A 544 15.04 15.98 -18.09
N GLY A 545 15.03 17.14 -17.42
CA GLY A 545 14.37 18.36 -17.88
C GLY A 545 12.96 18.59 -17.37
N ARG A 546 12.47 17.76 -16.44
CA ARG A 546 11.15 17.91 -15.81
C ARG A 546 11.25 18.82 -14.57
N PRO A 547 10.65 20.02 -14.55
CA PRO A 547 10.88 20.97 -13.47
C PRO A 547 10.32 20.50 -12.13
N ILE A 548 11.06 20.76 -11.05
CA ILE A 548 10.64 20.48 -9.67
C ILE A 548 10.46 21.79 -8.92
N ALA A 549 9.24 22.07 -8.48
CA ALA A 549 8.91 23.30 -7.74
C ALA A 549 8.59 22.98 -6.28
N GLU A 550 9.27 23.65 -5.35
CA GLU A 550 9.11 23.39 -3.91
C GLU A 550 8.26 24.48 -3.25
N ARG A 551 7.31 24.09 -2.39
CA ARG A 551 6.54 25.00 -1.53
C ARG A 551 6.43 24.42 -0.13
N THR A 552 6.72 25.24 0.87
CA THR A 552 6.59 24.89 2.29
C THR A 552 5.71 25.92 2.96
N PHE A 553 4.54 25.48 3.40
CA PHE A 553 3.57 26.29 4.12
C PHE A 553 3.70 26.05 5.61
N GLY A 554 3.69 27.14 6.38
CA GLY A 554 3.84 27.09 7.83
C GLY A 554 2.57 26.58 8.53
N LEU A 555 2.61 26.61 9.86
CA LEU A 555 1.41 26.41 10.65
C LEU A 555 0.51 27.65 10.54
N GLY A 556 -0.62 27.53 9.84
CA GLY A 556 -1.66 28.56 9.79
C GLY A 556 -2.37 28.82 11.13
N PHE A 557 -1.97 28.12 12.19
CA PHE A 557 -2.55 28.24 13.53
C PHE A 557 -2.06 29.50 14.27
N PRO A 558 -2.87 30.10 15.16
CA PRO A 558 -2.41 31.19 16.01
C PRO A 558 -1.32 30.75 16.99
N GLU A 559 -0.27 31.56 17.17
CA GLU A 559 0.79 31.27 18.17
C GLU A 559 0.25 31.22 19.59
N SER A 560 -0.81 31.99 19.88
CA SER A 560 -1.49 31.98 21.18
C SER A 560 -2.11 30.63 21.54
N ASN A 561 -2.42 29.81 20.54
CA ASN A 561 -3.12 28.55 20.72
C ASN A 561 -2.15 27.36 20.83
N ARG A 562 -0.83 27.61 20.90
CA ARG A 562 0.14 26.52 20.96
C ARG A 562 1.36 26.85 21.80
N ALA A 563 1.88 25.84 22.47
CA ALA A 563 3.21 25.88 23.06
C ALA A 563 4.03 24.67 22.60
N SER A 564 5.26 24.93 22.19
CA SER A 564 6.18 23.93 21.67
C SER A 564 7.48 23.94 22.45
N PHE A 565 7.82 22.80 23.06
CA PHE A 565 8.98 22.66 23.94
C PHE A 565 9.91 21.55 23.46
N ALA A 566 11.22 21.81 23.48
CA ALA A 566 12.26 20.80 23.34
C ALA A 566 12.97 20.65 24.70
N VAL A 567 12.67 19.58 25.43
CA VAL A 567 13.16 19.36 26.78
C VAL A 567 14.58 18.80 26.74
N ASP A 568 15.49 19.51 27.38
CA ASP A 568 16.90 19.18 27.44
C ASP A 568 17.20 18.10 28.48
N VAL A 569 16.88 16.85 28.15
CA VAL A 569 17.19 15.64 28.94
C VAL A 569 18.29 14.80 28.27
N PRO A 570 18.97 13.88 28.99
CA PRO A 570 19.91 12.95 28.36
C PRO A 570 19.32 12.24 27.14
N LYS A 571 20.16 11.89 26.15
CA LYS A 571 19.69 11.22 24.91
C LYS A 571 19.06 9.86 25.22
N PHE A 572 17.95 9.48 24.61
CA PHE A 572 17.36 8.15 24.84
C PHE A 572 18.02 7.07 23.98
N THR A 573 19.18 6.55 24.42
CA THR A 573 19.96 5.55 23.65
C THR A 573 20.03 4.21 24.39
N HIS A 574 20.25 3.12 23.67
CA HIS A 574 20.41 1.79 24.29
C HIS A 574 21.53 1.78 25.36
N SER A 575 22.61 2.54 25.13
CA SER A 575 23.76 2.59 26.03
C SER A 575 23.53 3.28 27.38
N ASN A 576 22.54 4.18 27.50
CA ASN A 576 22.35 4.97 28.72
C ASN A 576 20.95 4.86 29.35
N ARG A 577 19.99 4.25 28.65
CA ARG A 577 18.66 3.98 29.21
C ARG A 577 18.54 2.61 29.86
N GLY A 578 19.41 1.64 29.52
CA GLY A 578 19.30 0.26 30.00
C GLY A 578 18.01 -0.45 29.54
N PRO A 579 17.77 -1.71 29.91
CA PRO A 579 16.51 -2.41 29.65
C PRO A 579 15.29 -1.71 30.27
N PRO A 580 14.07 -1.93 29.73
CA PRO A 580 12.83 -1.46 30.37
C PRO A 580 12.74 -1.87 31.84
N GLY A 581 12.32 -0.95 32.70
CA GLY A 581 12.21 -1.15 34.14
C GLY A 581 13.47 -0.87 34.97
N GLU A 582 14.63 -0.60 34.35
CA GLU A 582 15.81 -0.16 35.09
C GLU A 582 15.62 1.25 35.67
N GLU A 583 16.04 1.50 36.91
CA GLU A 583 16.05 2.84 37.48
C GLU A 583 17.40 3.52 37.22
N ASN A 584 17.42 4.50 36.31
CA ASN A 584 18.59 5.34 36.04
C ASN A 584 18.19 6.79 35.73
N GLU A 585 19.18 7.69 35.73
CA GLU A 585 18.99 9.14 35.52
C GLU A 585 18.27 9.43 34.19
N THR A 586 18.61 8.70 33.11
CA THR A 586 17.96 8.85 31.81
C THR A 586 16.47 8.53 31.93
N ARG A 587 16.09 7.36 32.46
CA ARG A 587 14.68 6.95 32.56
C ARG A 587 13.88 7.86 33.49
N LEU A 588 14.46 8.33 34.59
CA LEU A 588 13.82 9.30 35.49
C LEU A 588 13.52 10.62 34.76
N ALA A 589 14.48 11.15 34.00
CA ALA A 589 14.27 12.41 33.28
C ALA A 589 13.11 12.35 32.26
N TYR A 590 12.90 11.20 31.60
CA TYR A 590 11.82 11.02 30.62
C TYR A 590 10.48 10.82 31.31
N THR A 591 10.45 10.02 32.38
CA THR A 591 9.21 9.79 33.14
C THR A 591 8.75 11.07 33.83
N ASP A 592 9.65 11.87 34.38
CA ASP A 592 9.34 13.16 34.99
C ASP A 592 8.78 14.15 33.94
N ALA A 593 9.45 14.30 32.79
CA ALA A 593 8.97 15.18 31.72
C ALA A 593 7.59 14.76 31.17
N ALA A 594 7.38 13.47 30.91
CA ALA A 594 6.09 12.95 30.45
C ALA A 594 4.99 13.14 31.51
N THR A 595 5.30 12.89 32.78
CA THR A 595 4.37 13.10 33.92
C THR A 595 3.91 14.56 33.99
N GLU A 596 4.85 15.51 33.90
CA GLU A 596 4.55 16.94 33.97
C GLU A 596 3.55 17.37 32.89
N VAL A 597 3.74 16.90 31.64
CA VAL A 597 2.81 17.17 30.53
C VAL A 597 1.46 16.51 30.74
N CYS A 598 1.44 15.24 31.15
CA CYS A 598 0.21 14.48 31.32
C CYS A 598 -0.69 15.05 32.42
N GLN A 599 -0.10 15.50 33.53
CA GLN A 599 -0.82 16.07 34.67
C GLN A 599 -1.35 17.48 34.40
N ARG A 600 -0.58 18.33 33.71
CA ARG A 600 -0.94 19.75 33.52
C ARG A 600 -1.78 20.03 32.29
N SER A 601 -1.68 19.21 31.27
CA SER A 601 -2.50 19.40 30.07
C SER A 601 -3.95 19.01 30.37
N PRO A 602 -4.96 19.80 29.96
CA PRO A 602 -6.34 19.34 29.98
C PRO A 602 -6.53 18.19 28.98
N GLY A 603 -7.68 17.51 29.00
CA GLY A 603 -8.05 16.57 27.94
C GLY A 603 -7.08 15.40 27.69
N ASN A 604 -7.04 14.97 26.42
CA ASN A 604 -6.32 13.78 25.98
C ASN A 604 -4.84 14.09 25.68
N VAL A 605 -3.94 13.21 26.11
CA VAL A 605 -2.50 13.33 25.91
C VAL A 605 -1.96 12.09 25.19
N LEU A 606 -1.20 12.30 24.13
CA LEU A 606 -0.48 11.25 23.42
C LEU A 606 0.98 11.19 23.89
N VAL A 607 1.47 10.02 24.28
CA VAL A 607 2.88 9.79 24.63
C VAL A 607 3.46 8.76 23.66
N GLY A 608 4.32 9.23 22.76
CA GLY A 608 5.00 8.41 21.77
C GLY A 608 6.37 7.94 22.26
N MET A 609 6.55 6.63 22.35
CA MET A 609 7.80 5.97 22.71
C MET A 609 8.48 5.34 21.47
N PRO A 610 9.80 5.08 21.47
CA PRO A 610 10.50 4.58 20.28
C PRO A 610 10.10 3.18 19.80
N ASN A 611 9.52 2.35 20.68
CA ASN A 611 9.04 0.99 20.39
C ASN A 611 8.01 0.55 21.45
N TYR A 612 7.31 -0.56 21.19
CA TYR A 612 6.26 -1.09 22.07
C TYR A 612 6.75 -1.49 23.47
N ALA A 613 7.94 -2.08 23.60
CA ALA A 613 8.48 -2.46 24.91
C ALA A 613 8.75 -1.23 25.80
N GLU A 614 9.21 -0.12 25.21
CA GLU A 614 9.35 1.15 25.95
C GLU A 614 8.00 1.84 26.18
N ALA A 615 7.00 1.61 25.32
CA ALA A 615 5.62 2.11 25.49
C ALA A 615 4.94 1.43 26.69
N GLU A 616 5.00 0.10 26.76
CA GLU A 616 4.47 -0.69 27.88
C GLU A 616 5.09 -0.25 29.22
N TRP A 617 6.42 -0.10 29.24
CA TRP A 617 7.11 0.42 30.42
C TRP A 617 6.65 1.82 30.82
N MET A 618 6.60 2.77 29.87
CA MET A 618 6.18 4.14 30.17
C MET A 618 4.72 4.18 30.65
N ALA A 619 3.82 3.37 30.07
CA ALA A 619 2.44 3.25 30.51
C ALA A 619 2.35 2.80 31.97
N SER A 620 3.07 1.73 32.34
CA SER A 620 3.09 1.23 33.72
C SER A 620 3.54 2.29 34.74
N VAL A 621 4.51 3.13 34.36
CA VAL A 621 5.01 4.21 35.24
C VAL A 621 4.01 5.36 35.32
N LEU A 622 3.37 5.73 34.21
CA LEU A 622 2.39 6.81 34.19
C LEU A 622 1.12 6.43 34.96
N GLU A 623 0.66 5.17 34.90
CA GLU A 623 -0.49 4.68 35.68
C GLU A 623 -0.34 4.94 37.19
N GLU A 624 0.89 4.89 37.71
CA GLU A 624 1.18 5.16 39.12
C GLU A 624 1.35 6.66 39.43
N ARG A 625 1.63 7.48 38.42
CA ARG A 625 2.06 8.88 38.58
C ARG A 625 1.02 9.91 38.15
N VAL A 626 0.02 9.56 37.34
CA VAL A 626 -0.98 10.49 36.83
C VAL A 626 -2.40 10.09 37.24
N ASP A 627 -3.25 11.08 37.51
CA ASP A 627 -4.66 10.82 37.89
C ASP A 627 -5.55 10.43 36.70
N LYS A 628 -5.06 10.65 35.46
CA LYS A 628 -5.80 10.32 34.23
C LYS A 628 -5.72 8.82 33.96
N PRO A 629 -6.79 8.20 33.43
CA PRO A 629 -6.70 6.84 32.90
C PRO A 629 -5.61 6.76 31.83
N VAL A 630 -4.74 5.77 31.94
CA VAL A 630 -3.70 5.47 30.95
C VAL A 630 -4.15 4.29 30.12
N LEU A 631 -4.01 4.42 28.81
CA LEU A 631 -4.26 3.39 27.83
C LEU A 631 -2.95 3.05 27.13
N LEU A 632 -2.73 1.77 26.86
CA LEU A 632 -1.57 1.27 26.13
C LEU A 632 -2.00 0.78 24.75
N ASP A 633 -1.27 1.21 23.74
CA ASP A 633 -1.34 0.64 22.40
C ASP A 633 -0.36 -0.53 22.26
N GLU A 634 -0.87 -1.66 21.78
CA GLU A 634 -0.12 -2.91 21.56
C GLU A 634 -0.19 -3.28 20.07
N ALA A 635 0.80 -4.05 19.60
CA ALA A 635 0.75 -4.62 18.25
C ALA A 635 -0.45 -5.57 18.16
N SER A 636 -1.53 -5.11 17.54
CA SER A 636 -2.82 -5.78 17.49
C SER A 636 -3.48 -5.59 16.12
N ASP A 637 -4.55 -6.35 15.85
CA ASP A 637 -5.29 -6.20 14.60
C ASP A 637 -6.02 -4.85 14.50
N ASP A 638 -6.53 -4.54 13.31
CA ASP A 638 -7.25 -3.29 13.04
C ASP A 638 -8.48 -3.11 13.96
N GLY A 639 -9.14 -4.20 14.35
CA GLY A 639 -10.35 -4.15 15.19
C GLY A 639 -10.04 -3.71 16.62
N ALA A 640 -9.01 -4.28 17.23
CA ALA A 640 -8.54 -3.88 18.55
C ALA A 640 -8.05 -2.42 18.56
N THR A 641 -7.40 -2.00 17.48
CA THR A 641 -6.92 -0.62 17.28
C THR A 641 -8.08 0.38 17.22
N GLU A 642 -9.19 0.06 16.55
CA GLU A 642 -10.39 0.92 16.50
C GLU A 642 -11.13 1.01 17.84
N ASP A 643 -11.20 -0.10 18.59
CA ASP A 643 -11.80 -0.12 19.92
C ASP A 643 -11.01 0.74 20.91
N LEU A 644 -9.68 0.67 20.86
CA LEU A 644 -8.78 1.50 21.67
C LEU A 644 -8.98 2.99 21.39
N LYS A 645 -9.16 3.39 20.12
CA LYS A 645 -9.46 4.78 19.76
C LYS A 645 -10.77 5.24 20.36
N ARG A 646 -11.83 4.44 20.20
CA ARG A 646 -13.15 4.78 20.72
C ARG A 646 -13.10 4.96 22.24
N ASP A 647 -12.33 4.14 22.95
CA ASP A 647 -12.10 4.35 24.38
C ASP A 647 -11.31 5.63 24.63
N PHE A 648 -10.16 5.82 23.98
CA PHE A 648 -9.30 6.99 24.20
C PHE A 648 -10.02 8.34 24.04
N PHE A 649 -10.87 8.47 23.03
CA PHE A 649 -11.65 9.69 22.79
C PHE A 649 -12.95 9.77 23.58
N GLY A 650 -13.42 8.66 24.15
CA GLY A 650 -14.64 8.62 24.94
C GLY A 650 -14.46 9.11 26.38
N GLY A 651 -15.26 10.08 26.82
CA GLY A 651 -15.40 10.45 28.23
C GLY A 651 -14.42 11.53 28.70
N THR A 652 -13.82 11.36 29.87
CA THR A 652 -12.87 12.32 30.47
C THR A 652 -11.48 12.18 29.85
N GLY A 653 -10.63 13.20 29.97
CA GLY A 653 -9.26 13.19 29.42
C GLY A 653 -8.42 11.99 29.89
N LYS A 654 -7.73 11.34 28.94
CA LYS A 654 -6.90 10.14 29.14
C LYS A 654 -5.48 10.36 28.62
N VAL A 655 -4.58 9.44 28.97
CA VAL A 655 -3.25 9.33 28.38
C VAL A 655 -3.21 8.10 27.51
N LEU A 656 -2.78 8.23 26.25
CA LEU A 656 -2.49 7.09 25.38
C LEU A 656 -0.98 6.99 25.20
N VAL A 657 -0.41 5.86 25.58
CA VAL A 657 1.00 5.55 25.37
C VAL A 657 1.11 4.57 24.22
N THR A 658 1.92 4.92 23.21
CA THR A 658 2.07 4.12 21.98
C THR A 658 3.51 4.12 21.49
N SER A 659 3.81 3.17 20.61
CA SER A 659 5.02 3.20 19.78
C SER A 659 4.87 4.22 18.66
N LEU A 660 5.89 5.07 18.45
CA LEU A 660 6.02 5.94 17.27
C LEU A 660 6.21 5.15 15.95
N ARG A 661 6.23 3.82 16.03
CA ARG A 661 6.22 2.90 14.90
C ARG A 661 4.90 2.16 14.73
N GLY A 662 3.92 2.40 15.62
CA GLY A 662 2.63 1.73 15.58
C GLY A 662 1.68 2.37 14.55
N THR A 663 0.72 1.56 14.08
CA THR A 663 -0.31 1.95 13.11
C THR A 663 -1.15 3.14 13.57
N LEU A 664 -1.33 3.28 14.88
CA LEU A 664 -2.08 4.37 15.51
C LEU A 664 -1.44 5.75 15.26
N THR A 665 -0.13 5.79 14.99
CA THR A 665 0.61 7.03 14.67
C THR A 665 0.69 7.36 13.17
N GLU A 666 0.29 6.45 12.27
CA GLU A 666 0.39 6.62 10.82
C GLU A 666 -0.98 6.83 10.13
N GLY A 667 -2.05 6.15 10.55
CA GLY A 667 -3.25 6.03 9.70
C GLY A 667 -4.54 6.71 10.16
N VAL A 668 -4.56 7.35 11.34
CA VAL A 668 -5.82 7.64 12.03
C VAL A 668 -6.13 9.13 12.02
N ASP A 669 -7.23 9.51 11.38
CA ASP A 669 -7.81 10.84 11.53
C ASP A 669 -8.75 10.86 12.75
N TYR A 670 -8.39 11.60 13.79
CA TYR A 670 -9.21 11.73 14.99
C TYR A 670 -10.28 12.79 14.76
N SER A 671 -11.26 12.51 13.90
CA SER A 671 -12.32 13.46 13.59
C SER A 671 -13.22 13.66 14.84
N GLY A 672 -13.15 14.84 15.45
CA GLY A 672 -14.11 15.29 16.48
C GLY A 672 -13.59 15.39 17.92
N ASP A 673 -12.59 14.61 18.33
CA ASP A 673 -12.14 14.56 19.73
C ASP A 673 -10.65 14.94 19.88
N LYS A 674 -10.41 15.93 20.74
CA LYS A 674 -9.23 16.82 20.70
C LYS A 674 -8.06 16.26 21.51
N LEU A 675 -6.87 16.21 20.90
CA LEU A 675 -5.61 16.05 21.62
C LEU A 675 -5.20 17.41 22.20
N SER A 676 -4.96 17.46 23.51
CA SER A 676 -4.49 18.67 24.17
C SER A 676 -2.97 18.70 24.31
N ALA A 677 -2.31 17.54 24.27
CA ALA A 677 -0.86 17.48 24.19
C ALA A 677 -0.34 16.23 23.48
N ALA A 678 0.87 16.34 22.92
CA ALA A 678 1.67 15.19 22.49
C ALA A 678 3.10 15.31 23.01
N VAL A 679 3.63 14.19 23.48
CA VAL A 679 4.98 14.03 23.98
C VAL A 679 5.69 12.99 23.12
N VAL A 680 6.80 13.37 22.50
CA VAL A 680 7.68 12.47 21.74
C VAL A 680 8.94 12.22 22.55
N CYS A 681 9.10 10.98 23.01
CA CYS A 681 10.22 10.54 23.83
C CYS A 681 11.33 9.96 22.95
N GLY A 682 12.47 10.65 22.89
CA GLY A 682 13.62 10.21 22.11
C GLY A 682 13.46 10.46 20.61
N VAL A 683 14.40 9.95 19.82
CA VAL A 683 14.34 9.94 18.35
C VAL A 683 13.97 8.52 17.91
N PRO A 684 12.88 8.31 17.14
CA PRO A 684 12.36 6.99 16.80
C PRO A 684 13.14 6.32 15.66
N LEU A 685 14.47 6.19 15.83
CA LEU A 685 15.34 5.46 14.90
C LEU A 685 14.89 4.01 14.80
N ILE A 686 14.82 3.43 13.59
CA ILE A 686 14.50 2.02 13.36
C ILE A 686 15.57 1.08 13.94
N ASN A 687 15.29 -0.22 14.00
CA ASN A 687 16.27 -1.18 14.52
C ASN A 687 17.48 -1.26 13.59
N THR A 688 18.60 -0.68 14.00
CA THR A 688 19.84 -0.67 13.23
C THR A 688 20.55 -2.02 13.19
N SER A 689 20.09 -3.03 13.94
CA SER A 689 20.69 -4.36 13.94
C SER A 689 20.14 -5.30 12.88
N SER A 690 18.93 -5.04 12.33
CA SER A 690 18.35 -5.96 11.36
C SER A 690 19.20 -6.01 10.08
N PRO A 691 19.38 -7.19 9.45
CA PRO A 691 20.16 -7.32 8.23
C PRO A 691 19.69 -6.36 7.12
N ARG A 692 18.38 -6.31 6.83
CA ARG A 692 17.80 -5.41 5.84
C ARG A 692 18.05 -3.93 6.16
N THR A 693 17.96 -3.51 7.42
CA THR A 693 18.26 -2.11 7.78
C THR A 693 19.72 -1.77 7.51
N ARG A 694 20.64 -2.69 7.83
CA ARG A 694 22.07 -2.52 7.53
C ARG A 694 22.34 -2.47 6.04
N ALA A 695 21.67 -3.31 5.26
CA ALA A 695 21.76 -3.30 3.80
C ALA A 695 21.21 -2.00 3.19
N VAL A 696 20.05 -1.53 3.63
CA VAL A 696 19.47 -0.24 3.22
C VAL A 696 20.43 0.90 3.53
N LYS A 697 20.92 0.98 4.77
CA LYS A 697 21.92 2.00 5.14
C LYS A 697 23.15 1.96 4.22
N THR A 698 23.67 0.77 3.94
CA THR A 698 24.86 0.58 3.08
C THR A 698 24.60 1.02 1.65
N ALA A 699 23.44 0.65 1.08
CA ALA A 699 23.06 1.04 -0.26
C ALA A 699 22.88 2.56 -0.38
N TYR A 700 22.22 3.19 0.60
CA TYR A 700 22.08 4.65 0.66
C TYR A 700 23.42 5.37 0.86
N ASP A 701 24.33 4.81 1.65
CA ASP A 701 25.67 5.38 1.85
C ASP A 701 26.46 5.40 0.55
N LYS A 702 26.35 4.32 -0.23
CA LYS A 702 27.00 4.22 -1.53
C LYS A 702 26.39 5.15 -2.58
N GLU A 703 25.07 5.26 -2.60
CA GLU A 703 24.35 6.10 -3.57
C GLU A 703 24.48 7.59 -3.24
N PHE A 704 24.36 7.97 -1.97
CA PHE A 704 24.15 9.36 -1.55
C PHE A 704 25.24 9.92 -0.62
N GLY A 705 26.16 9.08 -0.12
CA GLY A 705 27.28 9.49 0.73
C GLY A 705 26.99 9.68 2.22
N ASP A 706 25.72 9.64 2.63
CA ASP A 706 25.31 9.60 4.04
C ASP A 706 24.09 8.67 4.25
N GLY A 707 24.38 7.38 4.39
CA GLY A 707 23.33 6.38 4.55
C GLY A 707 22.62 6.45 5.90
N PHE A 708 23.29 6.93 6.95
CA PHE A 708 22.71 7.00 8.29
C PHE A 708 21.74 8.18 8.41
N GLU A 709 22.09 9.34 7.84
CA GLU A 709 21.20 10.48 7.77
C GLU A 709 19.95 10.13 6.95
N THR A 710 20.18 9.69 5.71
CA THR A 710 19.13 9.56 4.69
C THR A 710 18.16 8.42 5.01
N ALA A 711 18.65 7.24 5.39
CA ALA A 711 17.80 6.06 5.59
C ALA A 711 17.24 5.92 7.02
N LEU A 712 17.82 6.60 8.03
CA LEU A 712 17.46 6.39 9.43
C LEU A 712 17.05 7.67 10.14
N THR A 713 17.89 8.71 10.06
CA THR A 713 17.70 9.93 10.86
C THR A 713 16.52 10.76 10.34
N VAL A 714 16.49 11.05 9.04
CA VAL A 714 15.41 11.82 8.42
C VAL A 714 14.04 11.12 8.58
N PRO A 715 13.88 9.81 8.27
CA PRO A 715 12.63 9.11 8.53
C PRO A 715 12.20 9.15 10.01
N ALA A 716 13.14 9.05 10.95
CA ALA A 716 12.82 9.13 12.38
C ALA A 716 12.33 10.53 12.79
N VAL A 717 12.94 11.60 12.26
CA VAL A 717 12.47 12.97 12.52
C VAL A 717 11.09 13.20 11.91
N ARG A 718 10.83 12.70 10.70
CA ARG A 718 9.50 12.78 10.08
C ARG A 718 8.43 12.10 10.92
N LYS A 719 8.68 10.88 11.43
CA LYS A 719 7.76 10.19 12.36
C LYS A 719 7.53 10.96 13.65
N ALA A 720 8.58 11.57 14.21
CA ALA A 720 8.47 12.44 15.38
C ALA A 720 7.58 13.66 15.09
N ARG A 721 7.76 14.32 13.94
CA ARG A 721 6.95 15.45 13.46
C ARG A 721 5.48 15.07 13.22
N GLN A 722 5.22 13.88 12.68
CA GLN A 722 3.86 13.38 12.48
C GLN A 722 3.13 13.21 13.81
N ALA A 723 3.79 12.62 14.82
CA ALA A 723 3.19 12.44 16.13
C ALA A 723 2.83 13.76 16.82
N ILE A 724 3.69 14.78 16.77
CA ILE A 724 3.38 16.11 17.33
C ILE A 724 2.35 16.89 16.51
N GLY A 725 2.28 16.66 15.20
CA GLY A 725 1.32 17.28 14.29
C GLY A 725 -0.13 16.87 14.58
N ARG A 726 -0.35 15.78 15.32
CA ARG A 726 -1.68 15.29 15.70
C ARG A 726 -2.40 16.17 16.72
N VAL A 727 -1.69 17.03 17.45
CA VAL A 727 -2.26 17.88 18.51
C VAL A 727 -3.09 19.04 17.96
N ILE A 728 -2.73 19.56 16.78
CA ILE A 728 -3.28 20.82 16.26
C ILE A 728 -3.60 20.65 14.78
N ARG A 729 -4.88 20.62 14.45
CA ARG A 729 -5.45 20.34 13.13
C ARG A 729 -6.47 21.40 12.68
N GLY A 730 -6.92 22.29 13.57
CA GLY A 730 -7.86 23.38 13.27
C GLY A 730 -7.48 24.72 13.93
N THR A 731 -7.89 25.85 13.35
CA THR A 731 -7.57 27.21 13.84
C THR A 731 -8.02 27.47 15.28
N ASP A 732 -9.06 26.77 15.72
CA ASP A 732 -9.64 26.88 17.06
C ASP A 732 -9.06 25.88 18.06
N GLU A 733 -8.14 25.02 17.63
CA GLU A 733 -7.53 24.01 18.49
C GLU A 733 -6.40 24.60 19.32
N VAL A 734 -6.30 24.13 20.58
CA VAL A 734 -5.28 24.58 21.53
C VAL A 734 -4.56 23.39 22.12
N GLY A 735 -3.23 23.39 22.06
CA GLY A 735 -2.47 22.28 22.59
C GLY A 735 -0.97 22.50 22.75
N VAL A 736 -0.33 21.54 23.42
CA VAL A 736 1.10 21.55 23.70
C VAL A 736 1.82 20.43 22.94
N ARG A 737 2.98 20.76 22.37
CA ARG A 737 3.83 19.80 21.65
C ARG A 737 5.18 19.73 22.33
N VAL A 738 5.62 18.53 22.70
CA VAL A 738 6.83 18.36 23.51
C VAL A 738 7.74 17.30 22.89
N PHE A 739 8.96 17.69 22.55
CA PHE A 739 10.06 16.77 22.30
C PHE A 739 10.87 16.57 23.58
N VAL A 740 11.11 15.32 23.96
CA VAL A 740 11.89 14.96 25.15
C VAL A 740 13.14 14.21 24.70
N ASP A 741 14.20 14.96 24.35
CA ASP A 741 15.56 14.46 24.08
C ASP A 741 16.49 15.65 23.82
N ALA A 742 17.72 15.64 24.37
CA ALA A 742 18.73 16.66 24.08
C ALA A 742 19.01 16.86 22.59
N ARG A 743 18.78 15.86 21.73
CA ARG A 743 18.98 15.98 20.28
C ARG A 743 18.03 16.98 19.60
N TYR A 744 16.88 17.30 20.19
CA TYR A 744 15.99 18.36 19.70
C TYR A 744 16.30 19.73 20.35
N ALA A 745 16.91 19.71 21.54
CA ALA A 745 17.11 20.90 22.37
C ALA A 745 18.49 21.55 22.22
N ARG A 746 19.53 20.78 21.85
CA ARG A 746 20.92 21.25 21.78
C ARG A 746 21.50 21.18 20.37
N ASP A 747 22.26 22.20 20.01
CA ASP A 747 23.15 22.15 18.84
C ASP A 747 24.30 21.17 19.13
N SER A 748 24.28 20.03 18.44
CA SER A 748 25.29 18.99 18.61
C SER A 748 25.50 18.23 17.30
N TRP A 749 26.66 17.60 17.14
CA TRP A 749 27.03 16.87 15.92
C TRP A 749 26.06 15.74 15.54
N ASN A 750 25.27 15.27 16.50
CA ASN A 750 24.23 14.26 16.32
C ASN A 750 22.86 14.78 16.78
N GLY A 751 22.69 16.09 16.76
CA GLY A 751 21.41 16.76 16.94
C GLY A 751 20.50 16.46 15.75
N VAL A 752 19.19 16.55 15.97
CA VAL A 752 18.19 16.38 14.92
C VAL A 752 17.38 17.64 14.66
N ARG A 753 17.71 18.73 15.37
CA ARG A 753 17.03 20.02 15.26
C ARG A 753 17.11 20.60 13.84
N ASP A 754 18.22 20.39 13.15
CA ASP A 754 18.43 20.95 11.80
C ASP A 754 17.56 20.29 10.73
N TYR A 755 17.02 19.08 10.99
CA TYR A 755 16.08 18.40 10.11
C TYR A 755 14.62 18.88 10.27
N LEU A 756 14.34 19.72 11.29
CA LEU A 756 13.06 20.40 11.39
C LEU A 756 13.04 21.59 10.43
N PRO A 757 11.89 21.95 9.83
CA PRO A 757 11.75 23.18 9.05
C PRO A 757 12.13 24.42 9.86
N ALA A 758 12.53 25.50 9.18
CA ALA A 758 12.96 26.74 9.82
C ALA A 758 11.93 27.27 10.84
N GLN A 759 10.65 27.22 10.50
CA GLN A 759 9.55 27.67 11.36
C GLN A 759 9.44 26.80 12.62
N GLU A 760 9.57 25.47 12.51
CA GLU A 760 9.56 24.56 13.65
C GLU A 760 10.81 24.74 14.52
N ARG A 761 11.98 24.99 13.93
CA ARG A 761 13.21 25.30 14.68
C ARG A 761 13.07 26.57 15.51
N ASP A 762 12.42 27.60 14.99
CA ASP A 762 12.18 28.83 15.75
C ASP A 762 11.12 28.64 16.83
N GLU A 763 10.14 27.77 16.56
CA GLU A 763 9.03 27.52 17.46
C GLU A 763 9.37 26.61 18.64
N PHE A 764 10.11 25.51 18.44
CA PHE A 764 10.44 24.56 19.49
C PHE A 764 11.51 25.13 20.43
N ARG A 765 11.05 25.70 21.55
CA ARG A 765 11.90 26.37 22.54
C ARG A 765 12.63 25.34 23.41
N PRO A 766 13.98 25.34 23.43
CA PRO A 766 14.73 24.53 24.38
C PRO A 766 14.40 24.92 25.82
N VAL A 767 14.08 23.94 26.66
CA VAL A 767 13.78 24.14 28.08
C VAL A 767 14.48 23.08 28.93
N SER A 768 14.93 23.45 30.13
CA SER A 768 15.41 22.44 31.09
C SER A 768 14.22 21.67 31.69
N PRO A 769 14.43 20.44 32.18
CA PRO A 769 13.36 19.63 32.78
C PRO A 769 12.62 20.38 33.90
N ASP A 770 13.34 21.08 34.78
CA ASP A 770 12.76 21.85 35.89
C ASP A 770 11.88 23.04 35.45
N MET A 771 12.05 23.53 34.22
CA MET A 771 11.31 24.69 33.69
C MET A 771 10.09 24.28 32.85
N LEU A 772 9.96 23.00 32.48
CA LEU A 772 8.86 22.50 31.67
C LEU A 772 7.51 22.77 32.34
N GLY A 773 7.37 22.39 33.61
CA GLY A 773 6.14 22.62 34.38
C GLY A 773 5.69 24.08 34.40
N PHE A 774 6.63 25.02 34.61
CA PHE A 774 6.33 26.45 34.58
C PHE A 774 5.84 26.92 33.20
N GLY A 775 6.46 26.43 32.12
CA GLY A 775 6.03 26.74 30.75
C GLY A 775 4.62 26.22 30.43
N LEU A 776 4.30 25.01 30.91
CA LEU A 776 2.98 24.40 30.77
C LEU A 776 1.91 25.19 31.53
N ASP A 777 2.15 25.49 32.81
CA ASP A 777 1.22 26.25 33.65
C ASP A 777 0.98 27.65 33.09
N GLN A 778 2.04 28.30 32.60
CA GLN A 778 1.93 29.60 31.95
C GLN A 778 1.00 29.53 30.73
N PHE A 779 1.24 28.60 29.81
CA PHE A 779 0.45 28.47 28.58
C PHE A 779 -1.03 28.21 28.87
N TRP A 780 -1.34 27.19 29.67
CA TRP A 780 -2.73 26.83 29.95
C TRP A 780 -3.49 27.92 30.72
N SER A 781 -2.81 28.73 31.55
CA SER A 781 -3.44 29.88 32.23
C SER A 781 -3.84 31.03 31.30
N PHE A 782 -3.27 31.12 30.09
CA PHE A 782 -3.55 32.18 29.12
C PHE A 782 -4.63 31.80 28.10
N VAL A 783 -4.95 30.52 28.00
CA VAL A 783 -5.89 29.95 27.02
C VAL A 783 -7.33 29.91 27.57
N ASP A 784 -7.49 29.98 28.90
CA ASP A 784 -8.79 29.97 29.62
C ASP A 784 -9.71 31.17 29.33
#